data_AF-A0A812NMF1-F1
#
_entry.id   AF-A0A812NMF1-F1
#
_cell.length_a   1.000
_cell.length_b   1.000
_cell.length_c   1.000
_cell.angle_alpha   90.00
_cell.angle_beta   90.00
_cell.angle_gamma   90.00
#
_symmetry.space_group_name_H-M   'P 1'
#
loop_
_entity.id
_entity.type
_entity.pdbx_description
1 polymer ?
#
loop_
_entity_poly.entity_id
_entity_poly.type
_entity_poly.pdbx_seq_one_letter_code
_entity_poly.pdbx_strand_id
1 'polypeptide(L)'
;MAELANSIAADIQTALDKDQLELPSLPEVALRIREEAESEFVSAVSLAKEVGDDPGLAAQLVRIANSPMFRATRSIDDLSQAISRLGVDYSANMVTGLAMQNMFQATTEFVDNRLRDVWKNSTEVAAWSSILCKRYTRLRPDQATLAGLTHCIGILPILSWVEENDSLVRDSMTLDRVIESIHPTIGGMILRHWNFADDIIVVPEHYQDLDHQADAVDYVDIVCVANWLVHRDHDKSIREHDWSGASSLQRIGFDPEMDELELEGLVEQVNEVKNAPTVDGNLRFLSLNKPFPEMSDSCCSNLDVSALAARQRRVLITVLCINVVAFVIMVGGAWLSGSVSLLSGTLDNFGDAVTYALSLAVVSASCSAKAKVAFFKGLLILAAAVAVAVQIAVQLTDPQTPISSTMGLAALLNLGANGICLWLLTPFRHDDINMSSVWECSRNDVAEGCAVIGAAAAVWAFNSPWPICLKTTAIRSDIVTTLAAAGKDTPYTADANEPDPRYLGYGVRAPQMKILLSQWQPTFRQLDKLMRKQHGWSKIDAYAGSFLKSLLGEYPEDMLALTRLWSRDPELWLRRASVVLFTRNVARSGTYIDHALQLCETLKHDPEDMVRKGVGWCLKDHLGFDKPRLIDYVTLLRQQSVSSTVTLYALRGLNRDERQAIFNRG
;
A
#
# COMPACT_ATOMS: atom_id res chain seq x y z
N MET A 1 -0.91 51.52 15.49
CA MET A 1 -0.68 50.09 15.75
C MET A 1 -1.59 49.21 14.90
N ALA A 2 -2.92 49.26 15.06
CA ALA A 2 -3.84 48.49 14.19
C ALA A 2 -3.77 48.90 12.70
N GLU A 3 -3.67 50.20 12.40
CA GLU A 3 -3.50 50.69 11.02
C GLU A 3 -2.17 50.26 10.39
N LEU A 4 -1.10 50.12 11.19
CA LEU A 4 0.21 49.67 10.71
C LEU A 4 0.20 48.20 10.35
N ALA A 5 -0.37 47.34 11.21
CA ALA A 5 -0.54 45.92 10.93
C ALA A 5 -1.38 45.68 9.66
N ASN A 6 -2.48 46.42 9.49
CA ASN A 6 -3.32 46.32 8.29
C ASN A 6 -2.61 46.81 7.02
N SER A 7 -1.76 47.84 7.12
CA SER A 7 -0.95 48.30 6.00
C SER A 7 0.07 47.25 5.57
N ILE A 8 0.84 46.71 6.53
CA ILE A 8 1.83 45.67 6.27
C ILE A 8 1.16 44.43 5.67
N ALA A 9 -0.02 44.07 6.18
CA ALA A 9 -0.78 42.96 5.65
C ALA A 9 -1.22 43.18 4.20
N ALA A 10 -1.68 44.39 3.88
CA ALA A 10 -2.01 44.76 2.50
C ALA A 10 -0.77 44.77 1.59
N ASP A 11 0.40 45.16 2.11
CA ASP A 11 1.66 45.16 1.37
C ASP A 11 2.13 43.72 1.07
N ILE A 12 2.05 42.81 2.04
CA ILE A 12 2.34 41.38 1.85
C ILE A 12 1.36 40.75 0.87
N GLN A 13 0.06 41.06 0.97
CA GLN A 13 -0.96 40.57 0.04
C GLN A 13 -0.71 41.11 -1.38
N THR A 14 -0.32 42.38 -1.52
CA THR A 14 0.05 42.97 -2.80
C THR A 14 1.32 42.35 -3.36
N ALA A 15 2.29 42.00 -2.52
CA ALA A 15 3.50 41.30 -2.93
C ALA A 15 3.17 39.88 -3.40
N LEU A 16 2.26 39.18 -2.72
CA LEU A 16 1.72 37.88 -3.16
C LEU A 16 1.04 37.98 -4.52
N ASP A 17 0.11 38.92 -4.70
CA ASP A 17 -0.64 39.09 -5.95
C ASP A 17 0.25 39.47 -7.15
N LYS A 18 1.43 40.02 -6.88
CA LYS A 18 2.44 40.42 -7.88
C LYS A 18 3.55 39.38 -8.08
N ASP A 19 3.45 38.19 -7.49
CA ASP A 19 4.50 37.15 -7.46
C ASP A 19 5.85 37.69 -6.92
N GLN A 20 5.81 38.66 -6.01
CA GLN A 20 6.98 39.25 -5.35
C GLN A 20 7.28 38.62 -3.98
N LEU A 21 6.33 37.85 -3.41
CA LEU A 21 6.57 37.01 -2.25
C LEU A 21 6.94 35.60 -2.72
N GLU A 22 8.19 35.19 -2.52
CA GLU A 22 8.63 33.84 -2.89
C GLU A 22 7.96 32.79 -1.99
N LEU A 23 7.06 31.99 -2.57
CA LEU A 23 6.51 30.84 -1.87
C LEU A 23 7.57 29.75 -1.74
N PRO A 24 7.67 29.08 -0.58
CA PRO A 24 8.67 28.05 -0.41
C PRO A 24 8.39 26.85 -1.32
N SER A 25 9.44 26.29 -1.91
CA SER A 25 9.36 25.02 -2.63
C SER A 25 9.33 23.85 -1.67
N LEU A 26 8.59 22.79 -2.00
CA LEU A 26 8.62 21.55 -1.23
C LEU A 26 10.05 20.98 -1.22
N PRO A 27 10.60 20.55 -0.06
CA PRO A 27 11.95 19.99 0.01
C PRO A 27 12.13 18.80 -0.93
N GLU A 28 13.31 18.68 -1.55
CA GLU A 28 13.58 17.64 -2.54
C GLU A 28 13.36 16.23 -1.98
N VAL A 29 13.73 16.00 -0.72
CA VAL A 29 13.49 14.74 -0.02
C VAL A 29 12.00 14.43 0.09
N ALA A 30 11.15 15.42 0.41
CA ALA A 30 9.71 15.24 0.46
C ALA A 30 9.10 14.98 -0.92
N LEU A 31 9.59 15.64 -1.97
CA LEU A 31 9.17 15.38 -3.35
C LEU A 31 9.49 13.94 -3.77
N ARG A 32 10.73 13.49 -3.60
CA ARG A 32 11.16 12.12 -3.95
C ARG A 32 10.36 11.07 -3.19
N ILE A 33 10.11 11.30 -1.90
CA ILE A 33 9.31 10.40 -1.06
C ILE A 33 7.87 10.29 -1.54
N ARG A 34 7.26 11.41 -1.93
CA ARG A 34 5.89 11.40 -2.48
C ARG A 34 5.85 10.71 -3.84
N GLU A 35 6.80 10.99 -4.73
CA GLU A 35 6.91 10.32 -6.02
C GLU A 35 7.09 8.80 -5.87
N GLU A 36 7.94 8.38 -4.93
CA GLU A 36 8.17 6.97 -4.63
C GLU A 36 6.93 6.32 -3.98
N ALA A 37 6.23 7.01 -3.08
CA ALA A 37 4.99 6.53 -2.47
C ALA A 37 3.86 6.33 -3.50
N GLU A 38 3.84 7.12 -4.56
CA GLU A 38 2.86 7.03 -5.64
C GLU A 38 3.21 5.97 -6.72
N SER A 39 4.42 5.40 -6.65
CA SER A 39 4.93 4.39 -7.59
C SER A 39 4.21 3.03 -7.48
N GLU A 40 4.03 2.36 -8.62
CA GLU A 40 3.41 1.02 -8.70
C GLU A 40 4.26 -0.09 -8.07
N PHE A 41 5.55 0.19 -7.79
CA PHE A 41 6.50 -0.75 -7.21
C PHE A 41 6.99 -0.34 -5.81
N VAL A 42 6.26 0.53 -5.13
CA VAL A 42 6.69 1.04 -3.82
C VAL A 42 6.88 -0.10 -2.82
N SER A 43 8.03 -0.11 -2.15
CA SER A 43 8.38 -1.07 -1.11
C SER A 43 8.96 -0.36 0.09
N ALA A 44 8.88 -0.98 1.27
CA ALA A 44 9.50 -0.41 2.47
C ALA A 44 11.02 -0.17 2.28
N VAL A 45 11.69 -0.99 1.46
CA VAL A 45 13.12 -0.89 1.16
C VAL A 45 13.43 0.27 0.23
N SER A 46 12.61 0.50 -0.80
CA SER A 46 12.83 1.62 -1.72
C SER A 46 12.59 2.95 -1.01
N LEU A 47 11.53 3.04 -0.19
CA LEU A 47 11.30 4.22 0.65
C LEU A 47 12.39 4.39 1.72
N ALA A 48 12.85 3.31 2.35
CA ALA A 48 13.96 3.36 3.31
C ALA A 48 15.26 3.88 2.68
N LYS A 49 15.51 3.58 1.40
CA LYS A 49 16.68 4.07 0.69
C LYS A 49 16.62 5.59 0.51
N GLU A 50 15.47 6.13 0.08
CA GLU A 50 15.30 7.58 -0.10
C GLU A 50 15.34 8.34 1.22
N VAL A 51 14.72 7.79 2.28
CA VAL A 51 14.78 8.39 3.63
C VAL A 51 16.16 8.20 4.27
N GLY A 52 16.86 7.12 3.97
CA GLY A 52 18.18 6.78 4.53
C GLY A 52 19.29 7.74 4.12
N ASP A 53 19.09 8.52 3.06
CA ASP A 53 20.00 9.61 2.67
C ASP A 53 20.01 10.77 3.71
N ASP A 54 18.97 10.86 4.55
CA ASP A 54 18.89 11.80 5.67
C ASP A 54 18.85 11.05 7.02
N PRO A 55 20.00 10.95 7.73
CA PRO A 55 20.08 10.27 9.02
C PRO A 55 19.16 10.87 10.10
N GLY A 56 18.86 12.17 10.01
CA GLY A 56 17.97 12.86 10.95
C GLY A 56 16.52 12.42 10.78
N LEU A 57 16.03 12.42 9.54
CA LEU A 57 14.68 11.94 9.19
C LEU A 57 14.53 10.44 9.45
N ALA A 58 15.55 9.64 9.11
CA ALA A 58 15.59 8.21 9.40
C ALA A 58 15.46 7.93 10.90
N ALA A 59 16.24 8.62 11.73
CA ALA A 59 16.17 8.48 13.18
C ALA A 59 14.79 8.91 13.73
N GLN A 60 14.23 10.02 13.23
CA GLN A 60 12.89 10.48 13.61
C GLN A 60 11.81 9.44 13.29
N LEU A 61 11.86 8.83 12.10
CA LEU A 61 10.89 7.83 11.69
C LEU A 61 10.98 6.54 12.53
N VAL A 62 12.19 6.08 12.84
CA VAL A 62 12.42 4.93 13.74
C VAL A 62 11.88 5.23 15.15
N ARG A 63 12.11 6.43 15.68
CA ARG A 63 11.54 6.84 16.98
C ARG A 63 10.02 6.75 16.98
N ILE A 64 9.37 7.25 15.93
CA ILE A 64 7.91 7.20 15.80
C ILE A 64 7.42 5.74 15.73
N ALA A 65 8.11 4.87 14.99
CA ALA A 65 7.78 3.45 14.88
C ALA A 65 7.94 2.66 16.20
N ASN A 66 8.72 3.19 17.14
CA ASN A 66 8.91 2.62 18.48
C ASN A 66 7.99 3.25 19.54
N SER A 67 7.22 4.28 19.19
CA SER A 67 6.30 4.89 20.15
C SER A 67 5.24 3.88 20.61
N PRO A 68 4.82 3.92 21.89
CA PRO A 68 3.80 3.04 22.46
C PRO A 68 2.48 3.02 21.67
N MET A 69 2.20 4.11 20.95
CA MET A 69 1.08 4.26 20.03
C MET A 69 1.00 3.17 18.95
N PHE A 70 2.13 2.59 18.52
CA PHE A 70 2.17 1.49 17.55
C PHE A 70 2.29 0.10 18.20
N ARG A 71 2.10 0.01 19.52
CA ARG A 71 1.98 -1.24 20.32
C ARG A 71 3.03 -2.29 19.95
N ALA A 72 4.30 -1.89 19.94
CA ALA A 72 5.41 -2.76 19.61
C ALA A 72 5.80 -3.66 20.80
N THR A 73 5.80 -4.98 20.61
CA THR A 73 6.34 -5.94 21.59
C THR A 73 7.88 -5.99 21.57
N ARG A 74 8.51 -5.39 20.55
CA ARG A 74 9.97 -5.28 20.36
C ARG A 74 10.33 -3.95 19.71
N SER A 75 11.39 -3.30 20.21
CA SER A 75 11.98 -2.13 19.56
C SER A 75 12.57 -2.50 18.21
N ILE A 76 12.51 -1.56 17.26
CA ILE A 76 13.14 -1.62 15.96
C ILE A 76 14.29 -0.62 15.94
N ASP A 77 15.43 -1.04 15.39
CA ASP A 77 16.62 -0.23 15.14
C ASP A 77 16.87 0.04 13.64
N ASP A 78 16.15 -0.64 12.76
CA ASP A 78 16.26 -0.52 11.31
C ASP A 78 15.12 0.30 10.66
N LEU A 79 15.49 1.16 9.70
CA LEU A 79 14.55 2.05 9.01
C LEU A 79 13.55 1.29 8.13
N SER A 80 13.97 0.21 7.46
CA SER A 80 13.08 -0.60 6.61
C SER A 80 12.05 -1.35 7.46
N GLN A 81 12.47 -1.83 8.64
CA GLN A 81 11.55 -2.40 9.63
C GLN A 81 10.59 -1.35 10.17
N ALA A 82 11.05 -0.13 10.45
CA ALA A 82 10.21 0.97 10.91
C ALA A 82 9.13 1.32 9.87
N ILE A 83 9.52 1.44 8.59
CA ILE A 83 8.59 1.68 7.48
C ILE A 83 7.63 0.50 7.29
N SER A 84 8.10 -0.74 7.43
CA SER A 84 7.24 -1.92 7.34
C SER A 84 6.19 -1.96 8.45
N ARG A 85 6.53 -1.47 9.67
CA ARG A 85 5.61 -1.40 10.81
C ARG A 85 4.59 -0.27 10.65
N LEU A 86 5.05 0.91 10.27
CA LEU A 86 4.20 2.10 10.10
C LEU A 86 3.32 1.99 8.85
N GLY A 87 3.82 1.31 7.81
CA GLY A 87 3.25 1.29 6.47
C GLY A 87 3.84 2.42 5.61
N VAL A 88 3.96 2.15 4.31
CA VAL A 88 4.54 3.06 3.31
C VAL A 88 3.88 4.44 3.34
N ASP A 89 2.54 4.47 3.31
CA ASP A 89 1.80 5.74 3.27
C ASP A 89 2.01 6.57 4.55
N TYR A 90 1.97 5.92 5.71
CA TYR A 90 2.19 6.60 7.00
C TYR A 90 3.60 7.17 7.06
N SER A 91 4.60 6.36 6.65
CA SER A 91 5.99 6.79 6.59
C SER A 91 6.21 7.93 5.61
N ALA A 92 5.63 7.88 4.41
CA ALA A 92 5.78 8.92 3.42
C ALA A 92 5.20 10.25 3.89
N ASN A 93 4.00 10.24 4.47
CA ASN A 93 3.36 11.45 5.02
C ASN A 93 4.12 12.01 6.22
N MET A 94 4.60 11.13 7.10
CA MET A 94 5.39 11.54 8.25
C MET A 94 6.72 12.17 7.80
N VAL A 95 7.48 11.51 6.92
CA VAL A 95 8.75 12.07 6.46
C VAL A 95 8.53 13.33 5.63
N THR A 96 7.43 13.43 4.87
CA THR A 96 7.06 14.68 4.18
C THR A 96 6.89 15.83 5.19
N GLY A 97 6.12 15.61 6.26
CA GLY A 97 5.93 16.62 7.31
C GLY A 97 7.22 16.94 8.09
N LEU A 98 8.06 15.93 8.36
CA LEU A 98 9.34 16.13 9.06
C LEU A 98 10.39 16.80 8.19
N ALA A 99 10.44 16.53 6.88
CA ALA A 99 11.34 17.17 5.94
C ALA A 99 11.06 18.68 5.82
N MET A 100 9.82 19.10 6.09
CA MET A 100 9.48 20.53 6.16
C MET A 100 10.17 21.24 7.33
N GLN A 101 10.66 20.54 8.34
CA GLN A 101 11.47 21.13 9.41
C GLN A 101 12.70 21.87 8.85
N ASN A 102 13.30 21.34 7.77
CA ASN A 102 14.49 21.91 7.13
C ASN A 102 14.21 23.25 6.42
N MET A 103 12.93 23.64 6.29
CA MET A 103 12.51 24.93 5.73
C MET A 103 12.52 26.05 6.79
N PHE A 104 12.59 25.71 8.08
CA PHE A 104 12.66 26.65 9.18
C PHE A 104 14.11 27.11 9.41
N GLN A 105 14.69 27.81 8.41
CA GLN A 105 16.02 28.42 8.50
C GLN A 105 15.87 29.94 8.62
N ALA A 106 16.51 30.53 9.63
CA ALA A 106 16.52 31.98 9.85
C ALA A 106 17.93 32.55 9.67
N THR A 107 18.03 33.79 9.20
CA THR A 107 19.30 34.54 9.26
C THR A 107 19.41 35.39 10.53
N THR A 108 18.31 35.59 11.27
CA THR A 108 18.29 36.36 12.53
C THR A 108 17.81 35.55 13.75
N GLU A 109 18.36 35.87 14.93
CA GLU A 109 17.98 35.19 16.20
C GLU A 109 16.50 35.41 16.57
N PHE A 110 15.94 36.58 16.23
CA PHE A 110 14.52 36.86 16.46
C PHE A 110 13.62 35.92 15.64
N VAL A 111 13.90 35.78 14.33
CA VAL A 111 13.13 34.89 13.45
C VAL A 111 13.37 33.42 13.78
N ASP A 112 14.61 33.03 14.14
CA ASP A 112 14.92 31.66 14.58
C ASP A 112 14.06 31.24 15.79
N ASN A 113 13.95 32.11 16.80
CA ASN A 113 13.11 31.84 17.96
C ASN A 113 11.63 31.68 17.57
N ARG A 114 11.11 32.54 16.69
CA ARG A 114 9.72 32.44 16.21
C ARG A 114 9.46 31.17 15.41
N LEU A 115 10.37 30.82 14.51
CA LEU A 115 10.29 29.59 13.73
C LEU A 115 10.31 28.35 14.64
N ARG A 116 11.12 28.35 15.70
CA ARG A 116 11.14 27.27 16.70
C ARG A 116 9.83 27.18 17.46
N ASP A 117 9.23 28.30 17.86
CA ASP A 117 7.94 28.32 18.56
C ASP A 117 6.82 27.79 17.68
N VAL A 118 6.78 28.22 16.40
CA VAL A 118 5.81 27.73 15.41
C VAL A 118 5.97 26.23 15.17
N TRP A 119 7.21 25.75 15.01
CA TRP A 119 7.48 24.33 14.83
C TRP A 119 7.06 23.53 16.07
N LYS A 120 7.41 23.99 17.27
CA LYS A 120 7.01 23.35 18.52
C LYS A 120 5.49 23.24 18.61
N ASN A 121 4.76 24.33 18.38
CA ASN A 121 3.29 24.32 18.37
C ASN A 121 2.75 23.33 17.33
N SER A 122 3.27 23.35 16.10
CA SER A 122 2.84 22.46 15.01
C SER A 122 3.07 20.99 15.34
N THR A 123 4.18 20.65 15.98
CA THR A 123 4.43 19.27 16.43
C THR A 123 3.48 18.83 17.56
N GLU A 124 3.07 19.75 18.44
CA GLU A 124 2.10 19.47 19.50
C GLU A 124 0.70 19.23 18.93
N VAL A 125 0.24 20.12 18.05
CA VAL A 125 -1.03 19.98 17.33
C VAL A 125 -1.05 18.69 16.50
N ALA A 126 0.06 18.34 15.83
CA ALA A 126 0.16 17.11 15.06
C ALA A 126 0.06 15.84 15.92
N ALA A 127 0.68 15.83 17.09
CA ALA A 127 0.62 14.70 18.02
C ALA A 127 -0.81 14.50 18.55
N TRP A 128 -1.47 15.60 18.97
CA TRP A 128 -2.89 15.59 19.36
C TRP A 128 -3.78 15.13 18.21
N SER A 129 -3.57 15.66 17.01
CA SER A 129 -4.35 15.28 15.81
C SER A 129 -4.26 13.78 15.53
N SER A 130 -3.07 13.18 15.69
CA SER A 130 -2.89 11.73 15.51
C SER A 130 -3.70 10.91 16.51
N ILE A 131 -3.70 11.32 17.78
CA ILE A 131 -4.35 10.60 18.88
C ILE A 131 -5.87 10.77 18.82
N LEU A 132 -6.35 11.99 18.60
CA LEU A 132 -7.77 12.28 18.42
C LEU A 132 -8.33 11.52 17.23
N CYS A 133 -7.64 11.55 16.09
CA CYS A 133 -8.03 10.83 14.89
C CYS A 133 -8.16 9.32 15.17
N LYS A 134 -7.17 8.72 15.84
CA LYS A 134 -7.16 7.28 16.15
C LYS A 134 -8.25 6.84 17.11
N ARG A 135 -8.60 7.67 18.10
CA ARG A 135 -9.51 7.30 19.18
C ARG A 135 -10.98 7.57 18.84
N TYR A 136 -11.25 8.68 18.16
CA TYR A 136 -12.61 9.18 17.97
C TYR A 136 -13.13 9.06 16.54
N THR A 137 -12.26 8.88 15.55
CA THR A 137 -12.64 8.92 14.13
C THR A 137 -12.23 7.66 13.36
N ARG A 138 -12.68 7.57 12.10
CA ARG A 138 -12.22 6.55 11.13
C ARG A 138 -11.29 7.14 10.07
N LEU A 139 -10.91 8.41 10.20
CA LEU A 139 -10.00 9.07 9.29
C LEU A 139 -8.59 8.51 9.43
N ARG A 140 -7.76 8.77 8.42
CA ARG A 140 -6.37 8.29 8.38
C ARG A 140 -5.49 9.10 9.34
N PRO A 141 -4.87 8.49 10.37
CA PRO A 141 -4.08 9.23 11.36
C PRO A 141 -2.80 9.88 10.81
N ASP A 142 -2.20 9.31 9.77
CA ASP A 142 -1.05 9.89 9.06
C ASP A 142 -1.40 11.22 8.40
N GLN A 143 -2.57 11.30 7.77
CA GLN A 143 -3.06 12.52 7.14
C GLN A 143 -3.41 13.57 8.20
N ALA A 144 -4.02 13.17 9.32
CA ALA A 144 -4.29 14.08 10.44
C ALA A 144 -3.00 14.63 11.07
N THR A 145 -1.95 13.79 11.16
CA THR A 145 -0.64 14.24 11.66
C THR A 145 0.01 15.23 10.68
N LEU A 146 -0.07 14.96 9.38
CA LEU A 146 0.44 15.85 8.34
C LEU A 146 -0.33 17.19 8.32
N ALA A 147 -1.65 17.15 8.45
CA ALA A 147 -2.50 18.35 8.57
C ALA A 147 -2.09 19.19 9.79
N GLY A 148 -1.90 18.55 10.95
CA GLY A 148 -1.41 19.24 12.15
C GLY A 148 0.01 19.79 12.01
N LEU A 149 0.91 19.15 11.25
CA LEU A 149 2.25 19.70 10.99
C LEU A 149 2.23 20.89 10.03
N THR A 150 1.26 20.94 9.10
CA THR A 150 1.22 21.91 8.00
C THR A 150 0.28 23.09 8.23
N HIS A 151 -0.57 23.05 9.27
CA HIS A 151 -1.61 24.06 9.49
C HIS A 151 -1.08 25.51 9.60
N CYS A 152 0.14 25.70 10.15
CA CYS A 152 0.80 27.00 10.28
C CYS A 152 1.89 27.28 9.22
N ILE A 153 1.92 26.55 8.09
CA ILE A 153 3.01 26.68 7.10
C ILE A 153 3.09 28.08 6.47
N GLY A 154 1.96 28.80 6.41
CA GLY A 154 1.89 30.17 5.87
C GLY A 154 2.67 31.21 6.67
N ILE A 155 3.11 30.89 7.90
CA ILE A 155 3.92 31.79 8.72
C ILE A 155 5.34 31.93 8.15
N LEU A 156 5.86 30.89 7.49
CA LEU A 156 7.22 30.86 6.94
C LEU A 156 7.53 32.05 6.02
N PRO A 157 6.81 32.26 4.90
CA PRO A 157 7.12 33.36 3.99
C PRO A 157 6.86 34.74 4.61
N ILE A 158 5.95 34.85 5.59
CA ILE A 158 5.74 36.11 6.33
C ILE A 158 7.00 36.47 7.12
N LEU A 159 7.56 35.50 7.84
CA LEU A 159 8.78 35.70 8.63
C LEU A 159 9.99 35.99 7.73
N SER A 160 10.13 35.29 6.60
CA SER A 160 11.18 35.57 5.60
C SER A 160 11.05 36.98 5.02
N TRP A 161 9.83 37.41 4.67
CA TRP A 161 9.58 38.75 4.15
C TRP A 161 9.91 39.85 5.17
N VAL A 162 9.54 39.64 6.44
CA VAL A 162 9.87 40.57 7.54
C VAL A 162 11.38 40.67 7.75
N GLU A 163 12.11 39.56 7.61
CA GLU A 163 13.57 39.52 7.71
C GLU A 163 14.25 40.34 6.60
N GLU A 164 13.70 40.31 5.38
CA GLU A 164 14.23 41.01 4.22
C GLU A 164 13.83 42.49 4.14
N ASN A 165 12.63 42.84 4.63
CA ASN A 165 12.00 44.12 4.35
C ASN A 165 11.85 45.05 5.55
N ASP A 166 12.13 44.65 6.80
CA ASP A 166 11.89 45.59 7.91
C ASP A 166 12.78 45.54 9.16
N SER A 167 13.08 46.74 9.65
CA SER A 167 13.64 47.04 10.97
C SER A 167 12.57 47.52 11.97
N LEU A 168 11.35 47.81 11.50
CA LEU A 168 10.22 48.36 12.24
C LEU A 168 9.26 47.30 12.82
N VAL A 169 9.34 46.04 12.38
CA VAL A 169 8.45 44.92 12.80
C VAL A 169 9.03 44.11 13.98
N ARG A 170 10.03 44.65 14.69
CA ARG A 170 10.53 44.03 15.94
C ARG A 170 9.52 44.10 17.10
N ASP A 171 8.45 44.89 16.96
CA ASP A 171 7.34 44.86 17.90
C ASP A 171 6.55 43.55 17.75
N SER A 172 6.74 42.65 18.71
CA SER A 172 6.08 41.33 18.78
C SER A 172 4.59 41.43 18.46
N MET A 173 3.89 42.38 19.06
CA MET A 173 2.42 42.46 19.00
C MET A 173 1.90 42.85 17.61
N THR A 174 2.64 43.68 16.87
CA THR A 174 2.29 44.05 15.51
C THR A 174 2.54 42.88 14.54
N LEU A 175 3.66 42.17 14.71
CA LEU A 175 3.97 40.98 13.92
C LEU A 175 2.95 39.86 14.14
N ASP A 176 2.59 39.59 15.39
CA ASP A 176 1.63 38.54 15.75
C ASP A 176 0.28 38.78 15.05
N ARG A 177 -0.21 40.03 15.02
CA ARG A 177 -1.45 40.41 14.31
C ARG A 177 -1.37 40.24 12.79
N VAL A 178 -0.23 40.62 12.18
CA VAL A 178 -0.01 40.44 10.75
C VAL A 178 -0.04 38.95 10.42
N ILE A 179 0.71 38.15 11.18
CA ILE A 179 0.73 36.69 11.03
C ILE A 179 -0.69 36.14 11.12
N GLU A 180 -1.41 36.38 12.21
CA GLU A 180 -2.78 35.89 12.43
C GLU A 180 -3.73 36.22 11.27
N SER A 181 -3.59 37.41 10.67
CA SER A 181 -4.51 37.87 9.63
C SER A 181 -4.30 37.26 8.24
N ILE A 182 -3.08 36.81 7.88
CA ILE A 182 -2.75 36.44 6.49
C ILE A 182 -2.21 35.01 6.36
N HIS A 183 -1.54 34.49 7.41
CA HIS A 183 -0.95 33.15 7.34
C HIS A 183 -1.95 32.04 7.00
N PRO A 184 -3.24 32.08 7.39
CA PRO A 184 -4.21 31.05 7.02
C PRO A 184 -4.37 30.94 5.49
N THR A 185 -4.58 32.08 4.83
CA THR A 185 -4.73 32.19 3.38
C THR A 185 -3.46 31.76 2.65
N ILE A 186 -2.29 32.23 3.11
CA ILE A 186 -1.00 31.86 2.52
C ILE A 186 -0.74 30.35 2.68
N GLY A 187 -1.07 29.79 3.85
CA GLY A 187 -0.94 28.36 4.12
C GLY A 187 -1.74 27.53 3.12
N GLY A 188 -3.01 27.87 2.88
CA GLY A 188 -3.84 27.23 1.87
C GLY A 188 -3.26 27.34 0.46
N MET A 189 -2.72 28.52 0.09
CA MET A 189 -2.05 28.73 -1.21
C MET A 189 -0.79 27.84 -1.37
N ILE A 190 0.06 27.73 -0.35
CA ILE A 190 1.26 26.87 -0.36
C ILE A 190 0.86 25.41 -0.56
N LEU A 191 -0.11 24.92 0.20
CA LEU A 191 -0.55 23.52 0.11
C LEU A 191 -1.21 23.19 -1.23
N ARG A 192 -1.97 24.13 -1.82
CA ARG A 192 -2.47 24.03 -3.20
C ARG A 192 -1.33 23.95 -4.21
N HIS A 193 -0.35 24.84 -4.09
CA HIS A 193 0.81 24.87 -4.98
C HIS A 193 1.63 23.56 -4.90
N TRP A 194 1.73 22.96 -3.72
CA TRP A 194 2.37 21.67 -3.52
C TRP A 194 1.50 20.46 -3.87
N ASN A 195 0.29 20.66 -4.40
CA ASN A 195 -0.63 19.61 -4.82
C ASN A 195 -0.93 18.61 -3.68
N PHE A 196 -1.26 19.13 -2.49
CA PHE A 196 -1.78 18.33 -1.37
C PHE A 196 -3.24 17.93 -1.63
N ALA A 197 -3.78 17.00 -0.84
CA ALA A 197 -5.19 16.63 -0.94
C ALA A 197 -6.09 17.80 -0.53
N ASP A 198 -7.25 17.93 -1.18
CA ASP A 198 -8.23 19.01 -0.93
C ASP A 198 -8.62 19.08 0.55
N ASP A 199 -8.76 17.91 1.21
CA ASP A 199 -9.11 17.80 2.63
C ASP A 199 -8.02 18.35 3.57
N ILE A 200 -6.76 18.49 3.12
CA ILE A 200 -5.65 19.10 3.90
C ILE A 200 -5.47 20.56 3.51
N ILE A 201 -5.71 20.92 2.24
CA ILE A 201 -5.56 22.28 1.73
C ILE A 201 -6.39 23.30 2.51
N VAL A 202 -7.59 22.91 2.93
CA VAL A 202 -8.54 23.77 3.66
C VAL A 202 -8.17 23.97 5.14
N VAL A 203 -7.28 23.14 5.68
CA VAL A 203 -6.95 23.14 7.12
C VAL A 203 -6.36 24.47 7.60
N PRO A 204 -5.33 25.06 6.94
CA PRO A 204 -4.80 26.35 7.36
C PRO A 204 -5.84 27.47 7.41
N GLU A 205 -6.85 27.44 6.56
CA GLU A 205 -7.89 28.48 6.49
C GLU A 205 -8.93 28.36 7.62
N HIS A 206 -9.12 27.17 8.18
CA HIS A 206 -10.21 26.89 9.12
C HIS A 206 -9.78 26.33 10.49
N TYR A 207 -8.49 26.07 10.75
CA TYR A 207 -8.03 25.41 11.98
C TYR A 207 -8.36 26.13 13.31
N GLN A 208 -8.77 27.40 13.25
CA GLN A 208 -9.19 28.19 14.42
C GLN A 208 -10.72 28.22 14.59
N ASP A 209 -11.48 27.75 13.61
CA ASP A 209 -12.94 27.79 13.59
C ASP A 209 -13.52 26.46 14.09
N LEU A 210 -13.77 26.38 15.40
CA LEU A 210 -14.42 25.22 16.03
C LEU A 210 -15.89 25.06 15.62
N ASP A 211 -16.49 26.05 14.95
CA ASP A 211 -17.86 26.04 14.44
C ASP A 211 -17.93 25.93 12.92
N HIS A 212 -16.81 25.54 12.30
CA HIS A 212 -16.75 25.23 10.87
C HIS A 212 -17.88 24.27 10.48
N GLN A 213 -18.45 24.51 9.30
CA GLN A 213 -19.58 23.76 8.78
C GLN A 213 -19.11 22.64 7.86
N ALA A 214 -19.35 21.39 8.25
CA ALA A 214 -19.16 20.24 7.36
C ALA A 214 -20.21 19.14 7.62
N ASP A 215 -20.49 18.35 6.58
CA ASP A 215 -21.50 17.28 6.61
C ASP A 215 -21.05 16.05 7.43
N ALA A 216 -19.74 15.86 7.58
CA ALA A 216 -19.12 14.74 8.29
C ALA A 216 -17.80 15.18 8.94
N VAL A 217 -17.28 14.35 9.86
CA VAL A 217 -15.97 14.58 10.49
C VAL A 217 -14.88 14.62 9.42
N ASP A 218 -14.09 15.69 9.43
CA ASP A 218 -12.98 15.93 8.51
C ASP A 218 -11.66 16.21 9.26
N TYR A 219 -10.59 16.52 8.51
CA TYR A 219 -9.30 16.86 9.11
C TYR A 219 -9.28 18.26 9.74
N VAL A 220 -10.17 19.17 9.30
CA VAL A 220 -10.32 20.50 9.91
C VAL A 220 -10.78 20.34 11.36
N ASP A 221 -11.81 19.53 11.61
CA ASP A 221 -12.30 19.25 12.96
C ASP A 221 -11.19 18.77 13.90
N ILE A 222 -10.41 17.81 13.42
CA ILE A 222 -9.36 17.17 14.22
C ILE A 222 -8.30 18.21 14.59
N VAL A 223 -7.87 19.02 13.63
CA VAL A 223 -6.84 20.05 13.86
C VAL A 223 -7.40 21.20 14.69
N CYS A 224 -8.66 21.59 14.52
CA CYS A 224 -9.33 22.59 15.38
C CYS A 224 -9.35 22.14 16.84
N VAL A 225 -9.80 20.92 17.12
CA VAL A 225 -9.85 20.38 18.48
C VAL A 225 -8.45 20.18 19.06
N ALA A 226 -7.48 19.72 18.24
CA ALA A 226 -6.10 19.61 18.66
C ALA A 226 -5.47 20.97 19.01
N ASN A 227 -5.70 21.99 18.17
CA ASN A 227 -5.22 23.35 18.40
C ASN A 227 -5.86 23.95 19.66
N TRP A 228 -7.16 23.73 19.86
CA TRP A 228 -7.88 24.13 21.07
C TRP A 228 -7.26 23.47 22.31
N LEU A 229 -7.03 22.15 22.31
CA LEU A 229 -6.42 21.44 23.43
C LEU A 229 -5.01 21.96 23.79
N VAL A 230 -4.19 22.28 22.79
CA VAL A 230 -2.84 22.82 23.00
C VAL A 230 -2.89 24.20 23.69
N HIS A 231 -3.84 25.05 23.32
CA HIS A 231 -3.93 26.42 23.84
C HIS A 231 -4.84 26.55 25.06
N ARG A 232 -5.65 25.53 25.37
CA ARG A 232 -6.67 25.57 26.42
C ARG A 232 -6.12 26.02 27.76
N ASP A 233 -4.96 25.54 28.19
CA ASP A 233 -4.47 25.87 29.54
C ASP A 233 -3.75 27.23 29.60
N HIS A 234 -3.27 27.72 28.45
CA HIS A 234 -2.46 28.93 28.31
C HIS A 234 -3.28 30.17 27.93
N ASP A 235 -4.39 30.01 27.20
CA ASP A 235 -5.25 31.09 26.76
C ASP A 235 -6.46 31.26 27.69
N LYS A 236 -6.50 32.39 28.40
CA LYS A 236 -7.58 32.73 29.31
C LYS A 236 -8.94 32.84 28.60
N SER A 237 -8.96 33.31 27.35
CA SER A 237 -10.20 33.47 26.57
C SER A 237 -10.83 32.12 26.24
N ILE A 238 -10.01 31.11 26.00
CA ILE A 238 -10.46 29.74 25.72
C ILE A 238 -11.02 29.10 27.00
N ARG A 239 -10.38 29.30 28.15
CA ARG A 239 -10.78 28.69 29.44
C ARG A 239 -12.11 29.18 29.97
N GLU A 240 -12.42 30.45 29.73
CA GLU A 240 -13.61 31.11 30.27
C GLU A 240 -14.85 30.94 29.36
N HIS A 241 -14.68 30.37 28.17
CA HIS A 241 -15.74 30.14 27.20
C HIS A 241 -16.31 28.71 27.30
N ASP A 242 -17.64 28.58 27.15
CA ASP A 242 -18.33 27.28 27.09
C ASP A 242 -18.32 26.74 25.67
N TRP A 243 -17.56 25.66 25.45
CA TRP A 243 -17.37 25.03 24.15
C TRP A 243 -18.26 23.80 23.91
N SER A 244 -19.18 23.48 24.83
CA SER A 244 -20.08 22.31 24.70
C SER A 244 -20.95 22.35 23.44
N GLY A 245 -21.24 23.55 22.94
CA GLY A 245 -21.98 23.79 21.71
C GLY A 245 -21.19 23.69 20.41
N ALA A 246 -19.85 23.57 20.46
CA ALA A 246 -19.03 23.76 19.28
C ALA A 246 -19.17 22.59 18.28
N SER A 247 -19.34 22.94 17.00
CA SER A 247 -19.69 21.97 15.95
C SER A 247 -18.62 20.89 15.75
N SER A 248 -17.33 21.24 15.79
CA SER A 248 -16.22 20.29 15.64
C SER A 248 -16.09 19.33 16.82
N LEU A 249 -16.30 19.81 18.06
CA LEU A 249 -16.27 18.97 19.26
C LEU A 249 -17.40 17.92 19.23
N GLN A 250 -18.60 18.35 18.85
CA GLN A 250 -19.76 17.46 18.72
C GLN A 250 -19.59 16.44 17.60
N ARG A 251 -19.08 16.86 16.43
CA ARG A 251 -18.85 15.94 15.29
C ARG A 251 -17.80 14.88 15.63
N ILE A 252 -16.69 15.25 16.28
CA ILE A 252 -15.69 14.29 16.75
C ILE A 252 -16.24 13.41 17.89
N GLY A 253 -17.19 13.92 18.66
CA GLY A 253 -17.66 13.28 19.88
C GLY A 253 -16.65 13.40 21.02
N PHE A 254 -15.90 14.50 21.04
CA PHE A 254 -14.97 14.84 22.12
C PHE A 254 -15.72 15.63 23.20
N ASP A 255 -15.67 15.17 24.44
CA ASP A 255 -16.30 15.84 25.57
C ASP A 255 -15.37 16.93 26.13
N PRO A 256 -15.73 18.24 26.00
CA PRO A 256 -14.89 19.32 26.52
C PRO A 256 -14.81 19.35 28.05
N GLU A 257 -15.77 18.72 28.74
CA GLU A 257 -15.82 18.61 30.21
C GLU A 257 -15.33 17.23 30.70
N MET A 258 -14.60 16.48 29.85
CA MET A 258 -14.09 15.16 30.21
C MET A 258 -13.28 15.17 31.51
N ASP A 259 -13.35 14.06 32.24
CA ASP A 259 -12.66 13.90 33.52
C ASP A 259 -11.15 14.11 33.38
N GLU A 260 -10.56 14.81 34.35
CA GLU A 260 -9.15 15.22 34.34
C GLU A 260 -8.20 14.01 34.23
N LEU A 261 -8.56 12.86 34.81
CA LEU A 261 -7.76 11.62 34.70
C LEU A 261 -7.78 11.05 33.28
N GLU A 262 -8.91 11.12 32.57
CA GLU A 262 -8.99 10.64 31.19
C GLU A 262 -8.19 11.54 30.25
N LEU A 263 -8.22 12.85 30.50
CA LEU A 263 -7.42 13.81 29.77
C LEU A 263 -5.91 13.65 30.05
N GLU A 264 -5.51 13.46 31.31
CA GLU A 264 -4.12 13.15 31.67
C GLU A 264 -3.61 11.92 30.91
N GLY A 265 -4.44 10.88 30.77
CA GLY A 265 -4.11 9.69 29.97
C GLY A 265 -3.95 9.96 28.47
N LEU A 266 -4.64 10.98 27.92
CA LEU A 266 -4.41 11.43 26.55
C LEU A 266 -3.12 12.28 26.44
N VAL A 267 -2.88 13.18 27.39
CA VAL A 267 -1.66 14.00 27.48
C VAL A 267 -0.42 13.11 27.60
N GLU A 268 -0.49 12.03 28.38
CA GLU A 268 0.59 11.06 28.49
C GLU A 268 0.89 10.42 27.14
N GLN A 269 -0.12 9.95 26.40
CA GLN A 269 0.05 9.41 25.05
C GLN A 269 0.65 10.44 24.07
N VAL A 270 0.23 11.70 24.15
CA VAL A 270 0.79 12.80 23.34
C VAL A 270 2.26 12.98 23.68
N ASN A 271 2.61 13.01 24.97
CA ASN A 271 3.99 13.13 25.42
C ASN A 271 4.83 11.92 25.03
N GLU A 272 4.28 10.71 24.98
CA GLU A 272 4.97 9.52 24.47
C GLU A 272 5.24 9.60 22.96
N VAL A 273 4.28 10.11 22.17
CA VAL A 273 4.47 10.35 20.73
C VAL A 273 5.54 11.41 20.49
N LYS A 274 5.57 12.46 21.33
CA LYS A 274 6.58 13.52 21.28
C LYS A 274 7.95 13.06 21.75
N ASN A 275 8.02 12.21 22.79
CA ASN A 275 9.24 11.88 23.54
C ASN A 275 9.70 10.42 23.43
N ALA A 276 9.28 9.67 22.39
CA ALA A 276 9.57 8.23 22.26
C ALA A 276 11.06 7.89 22.55
N PRO A 277 11.36 6.99 23.50
CA PRO A 277 12.70 6.77 24.06
C PRO A 277 13.66 6.09 23.07
N THR A 278 14.94 6.50 23.14
CA THR A 278 16.07 5.89 22.43
C THR A 278 16.47 4.56 23.07
N VAL A 279 16.91 3.61 22.24
CA VAL A 279 17.86 2.59 22.68
C VAL A 279 19.17 3.34 22.96
N ASP A 280 19.64 3.25 24.19
CA ASP A 280 20.72 4.01 24.84
C ASP A 280 20.33 5.40 25.39
N GLY A 281 20.19 5.40 26.71
CA GLY A 281 20.06 6.59 27.55
C GLY A 281 21.37 7.34 27.59
N ASN A 282 21.50 8.33 26.74
CA ASN A 282 22.24 9.58 26.95
C ASN A 282 22.18 10.36 25.64
N LEU A 283 21.31 11.37 25.55
CA LEU A 283 21.53 12.57 24.75
C LEU A 283 20.48 13.61 25.15
N ARG A 284 20.93 14.53 26.01
CA ARG A 284 20.25 15.80 26.28
C ARG A 284 20.15 16.60 24.98
N PHE A 285 18.99 17.22 24.76
CA PHE A 285 18.72 18.35 23.88
C PHE A 285 19.99 19.01 23.29
N LEU A 286 20.20 18.85 21.99
CA LEU A 286 21.19 19.63 21.24
C LEU A 286 20.59 21.00 20.90
N SER A 287 20.94 21.96 21.74
CA SER A 287 20.98 23.39 21.41
C SER A 287 21.83 23.61 20.15
N LEU A 288 21.18 24.00 19.05
CA LEU A 288 21.83 24.40 17.79
C LEU A 288 22.28 25.85 17.91
N ASN A 289 23.39 26.10 18.62
CA ASN A 289 24.10 27.37 18.50
C ASN A 289 25.61 27.19 18.75
N LYS A 290 26.30 26.52 17.83
CA LYS A 290 27.77 26.64 17.63
C LYS A 290 28.12 26.36 16.16
N PRO A 291 29.12 27.06 15.60
CA PRO A 291 29.61 26.80 14.26
C PRO A 291 30.19 25.38 14.18
N PHE A 292 29.95 24.69 13.07
CA PHE A 292 30.50 23.37 12.78
C PHE A 292 32.02 23.37 13.02
N PRO A 293 32.56 22.52 13.91
CA PRO A 293 34.00 22.27 13.91
C PRO A 293 34.33 21.44 12.67
N GLU A 294 35.44 21.79 12.02
CA GLU A 294 36.00 21.06 10.89
C GLU A 294 36.08 19.55 11.20
N MET A 295 35.55 18.75 10.28
CA MET A 295 35.58 17.29 10.34
C MET A 295 37.03 16.78 10.34
N SER A 296 37.49 16.31 11.49
CA SER A 296 38.61 15.39 11.59
C SER A 296 38.11 13.94 11.51
N ASP A 297 38.31 13.32 10.34
CA ASP A 297 38.63 11.92 9.97
C ASP A 297 38.51 10.73 10.96
N SER A 298 37.63 10.73 11.96
CA SER A 298 37.52 9.57 12.84
C SER A 298 36.17 9.43 13.51
N CYS A 299 35.17 8.93 12.77
CA CYS A 299 34.09 8.12 13.36
C CYS A 299 33.31 7.33 12.29
N CYS A 300 34.02 6.63 11.40
CA CYS A 300 33.45 5.51 10.63
C CYS A 300 33.52 4.23 11.46
N SER A 301 32.57 4.01 12.38
CA SER A 301 32.39 2.69 13.00
C SER A 301 31.48 1.82 12.12
N ASN A 302 32.05 1.29 11.05
CA ASN A 302 31.51 0.24 10.17
C ASN A 302 31.48 -1.14 10.87
N LEU A 303 30.81 -1.25 12.00
CA LEU A 303 30.82 -2.45 12.85
C LEU A 303 29.40 -2.92 13.20
N ASP A 304 28.54 -3.13 12.19
CA ASP A 304 27.58 -4.25 12.20
C ASP A 304 26.95 -4.52 10.82
N VAL A 305 26.79 -3.48 9.98
CA VAL A 305 26.23 -3.60 8.62
C VAL A 305 27.11 -4.48 7.72
N SER A 306 28.43 -4.36 7.83
CA SER A 306 29.41 -5.19 7.12
C SER A 306 29.42 -6.64 7.61
N ALA A 307 29.16 -6.87 8.91
CA ALA A 307 29.12 -8.19 9.52
C ALA A 307 27.82 -8.94 9.17
N LEU A 308 26.68 -8.24 9.14
CA LEU A 308 25.39 -8.77 8.71
C LEU A 308 25.38 -9.09 7.21
N ALA A 309 25.89 -8.17 6.38
CA ALA A 309 26.09 -8.40 4.94
C ALA A 309 27.06 -9.57 4.68
N ALA A 310 28.14 -9.69 5.46
CA ALA A 310 29.06 -10.83 5.37
C ALA A 310 28.40 -12.15 5.80
N ARG A 311 27.48 -12.13 6.78
CA ARG A 311 26.72 -13.32 7.22
C ARG A 311 25.71 -13.75 6.17
N GLN A 312 24.96 -12.82 5.57
CA GLN A 312 24.05 -13.09 4.45
C GLN A 312 24.81 -13.64 3.24
N ARG A 313 25.92 -13.01 2.87
CA ARG A 313 26.79 -13.47 1.76
C ARG A 313 27.33 -14.88 1.99
N ARG A 314 27.75 -15.21 3.22
CA ARG A 314 28.20 -16.57 3.57
C ARG A 314 27.08 -17.59 3.40
N VAL A 315 25.88 -17.30 3.90
CA VAL A 315 24.72 -18.20 3.79
C VAL A 315 24.33 -18.43 2.33
N LEU A 316 24.28 -17.37 1.51
CA LEU A 316 24.04 -17.48 0.06
C LEU A 316 25.09 -18.34 -0.66
N ILE A 317 26.37 -18.17 -0.34
CA ILE A 317 27.45 -19.01 -0.91
C ILE A 317 27.29 -20.47 -0.47
N THR A 318 26.94 -20.71 0.79
CA THR A 318 26.69 -22.08 1.28
C THR A 318 25.51 -22.73 0.54
N VAL A 319 24.39 -22.02 0.39
CA VAL A 319 23.20 -22.51 -0.33
C VAL A 319 23.49 -22.74 -1.82
N LEU A 320 24.27 -21.86 -2.44
CA LEU A 320 24.77 -22.03 -3.81
C LEU A 320 25.58 -23.32 -3.97
N CYS A 321 26.56 -23.55 -3.09
CA CYS A 321 27.38 -24.76 -3.12
C CYS A 321 26.54 -26.03 -2.94
N ILE A 322 25.56 -26.01 -2.02
CA ILE A 322 24.66 -27.14 -1.81
C ILE A 322 23.88 -27.48 -3.08
N ASN A 323 23.33 -26.48 -3.77
CA ASN A 323 22.56 -26.68 -5.00
C ASN A 323 23.41 -27.14 -6.19
N VAL A 324 24.64 -26.64 -6.30
CA VAL A 324 25.60 -27.13 -7.31
C VAL A 324 25.97 -28.60 -7.05
N VAL A 325 26.20 -28.98 -5.79
CA VAL A 325 26.49 -30.37 -5.42
C VAL A 325 25.28 -31.27 -5.67
N ALA A 326 24.09 -30.82 -5.29
CA ALA A 326 22.83 -31.53 -5.55
C ALA A 326 22.58 -31.71 -7.05
N PHE A 327 22.87 -30.70 -7.86
CA PHE A 327 22.84 -30.79 -9.33
C PHE A 327 23.77 -31.90 -9.85
N VAL A 328 25.04 -31.92 -9.43
CA VAL A 328 26.01 -32.94 -9.88
C VAL A 328 25.58 -34.36 -9.46
N ILE A 329 25.07 -34.51 -8.23
CA ILE A 329 24.54 -35.80 -7.73
C ILE A 329 23.33 -36.25 -8.56
N MET A 330 22.42 -35.33 -8.88
CA MET A 330 21.22 -35.63 -9.65
C MET A 330 21.56 -35.97 -11.13
N VAL A 331 22.53 -35.28 -11.73
CA VAL A 331 23.02 -35.60 -13.09
C VAL A 331 23.71 -36.97 -13.13
N GLY A 332 24.56 -37.26 -12.12
CA GLY A 332 25.18 -38.56 -11.98
C GLY A 332 24.15 -39.67 -11.77
N GLY A 333 23.13 -39.42 -10.95
CA GLY A 333 21.99 -40.32 -10.74
C GLY A 333 21.19 -40.57 -12.02
N ALA A 334 20.91 -39.52 -12.80
CA ALA A 334 20.22 -39.63 -14.10
C ALA A 334 21.03 -40.47 -15.09
N TRP A 335 22.35 -40.26 -15.16
CA TRP A 335 23.22 -40.97 -16.09
C TRP A 335 23.39 -42.45 -15.71
N LEU A 336 23.57 -42.75 -14.41
CA LEU A 336 23.72 -44.12 -13.90
C LEU A 336 22.42 -44.94 -13.95
N SER A 337 21.27 -44.28 -13.83
CA SER A 337 19.96 -44.95 -13.86
C SER A 337 19.32 -45.00 -15.26
N GLY A 338 19.93 -44.34 -16.26
CA GLY A 338 19.32 -44.14 -17.59
C GLY A 338 17.97 -43.43 -17.54
N SER A 339 17.63 -42.80 -16.41
CA SER A 339 16.28 -42.29 -16.14
C SER A 339 16.20 -40.80 -16.44
N VAL A 340 15.46 -40.47 -17.50
CA VAL A 340 15.19 -39.08 -17.88
C VAL A 340 14.40 -38.35 -16.78
N SER A 341 13.63 -39.07 -15.94
CA SER A 341 12.83 -38.47 -14.85
C SER A 341 13.67 -37.69 -13.82
N LEU A 342 14.94 -38.04 -13.62
CA LEU A 342 15.85 -37.32 -12.71
C LEU A 342 16.34 -36.00 -13.30
N LEU A 343 16.23 -35.82 -14.62
CA LEU A 343 16.70 -34.63 -15.33
C LEU A 343 15.88 -33.38 -14.95
N SER A 344 14.60 -33.53 -14.59
CA SER A 344 13.78 -32.40 -14.09
C SER A 344 14.37 -31.81 -12.81
N GLY A 345 14.62 -32.65 -11.80
CA GLY A 345 15.23 -32.18 -10.55
C GLY A 345 16.68 -31.69 -10.71
N THR A 346 17.38 -32.07 -11.78
CA THR A 346 18.67 -31.42 -12.14
C THR A 346 18.47 -29.98 -12.63
N LEU A 347 17.44 -29.73 -13.43
CA LEU A 347 17.17 -28.39 -13.96
C LEU A 347 16.76 -27.42 -12.85
N ASP A 348 16.03 -27.89 -11.84
CA ASP A 348 15.61 -27.07 -10.70
C ASP A 348 16.81 -26.65 -9.84
N ASN A 349 17.64 -27.61 -9.43
CA ASN A 349 18.87 -27.32 -8.66
C ASN A 349 19.84 -26.39 -9.42
N PHE A 350 19.87 -26.51 -10.75
CA PHE A 350 20.66 -25.62 -11.61
C PHE A 350 20.05 -24.21 -11.68
N GLY A 351 18.73 -24.11 -11.83
CA GLY A 351 17.98 -22.85 -11.80
C GLY A 351 18.15 -22.09 -10.49
N ASP A 352 18.17 -22.81 -9.38
CA ASP A 352 18.43 -22.26 -8.06
C ASP A 352 19.87 -21.82 -7.89
N ALA A 353 20.86 -22.64 -8.29
CA ALA A 353 22.27 -22.25 -8.28
C ALA A 353 22.52 -20.97 -9.10
N VAL A 354 21.90 -20.85 -10.28
CA VAL A 354 21.96 -19.63 -11.09
C VAL A 354 21.28 -18.47 -10.38
N THR A 355 20.11 -18.69 -9.77
CA THR A 355 19.39 -17.64 -9.00
C THR A 355 20.24 -17.13 -7.84
N TYR A 356 20.93 -18.00 -7.10
CA TYR A 356 21.82 -17.58 -5.99
C TYR A 356 23.07 -16.85 -6.48
N ALA A 357 23.68 -17.30 -7.59
CA ALA A 357 24.82 -16.63 -8.19
C ALA A 357 24.45 -15.21 -8.68
N LEU A 358 23.24 -15.05 -9.23
CA LEU A 358 22.69 -13.76 -9.67
C LEU A 358 22.32 -12.86 -8.50
N SER A 359 21.70 -13.40 -7.45
CA SER A 359 21.43 -12.70 -6.19
C SER A 359 22.72 -12.17 -5.53
N LEU A 360 23.85 -12.87 -5.71
CA LEU A 360 25.17 -12.43 -5.26
C LEU A 360 25.77 -11.32 -6.16
N ALA A 361 25.54 -11.40 -7.47
CA ALA A 361 26.09 -10.46 -8.46
C ALA A 361 25.33 -9.13 -8.56
N VAL A 362 24.05 -9.10 -8.15
CA VAL A 362 23.15 -7.95 -8.32
C VAL A 362 23.19 -6.96 -7.14
N VAL A 363 23.86 -7.30 -6.04
CA VAL A 363 24.02 -6.43 -4.85
C VAL A 363 24.73 -5.10 -5.16
N SER A 364 25.46 -5.00 -6.28
CA SER A 364 26.18 -3.77 -6.67
C SER A 364 25.97 -3.33 -8.13
N ALA A 365 24.98 -3.86 -8.85
CA ALA A 365 24.82 -3.64 -10.29
C ALA A 365 23.72 -2.62 -10.68
N SER A 366 23.94 -1.91 -11.79
CA SER A 366 23.02 -0.89 -12.34
C SER A 366 21.69 -1.45 -12.86
N CYS A 367 20.66 -0.61 -12.95
CA CYS A 367 19.28 -1.01 -13.33
C CYS A 367 19.22 -1.73 -14.70
N SER A 368 20.07 -1.34 -15.65
CA SER A 368 20.19 -2.00 -16.96
C SER A 368 20.75 -3.44 -16.86
N ALA A 369 21.67 -3.69 -15.93
CA ALA A 369 22.19 -5.03 -15.67
C ALA A 369 21.12 -5.93 -15.04
N LYS A 370 20.32 -5.40 -14.12
CA LYS A 370 19.19 -6.11 -13.48
C LYS A 370 18.15 -6.58 -14.50
N ALA A 371 17.80 -5.72 -15.48
CA ALA A 371 16.86 -6.07 -16.54
C ALA A 371 17.38 -7.16 -17.49
N LYS A 372 18.66 -7.10 -17.89
CA LYS A 372 19.29 -8.12 -18.76
C LYS A 372 19.37 -9.48 -18.06
N VAL A 373 19.63 -9.48 -16.76
CA VAL A 373 19.67 -10.68 -15.92
C VAL A 373 18.27 -11.29 -15.75
N ALA A 374 17.23 -10.48 -15.51
CA ALA A 374 15.86 -10.97 -15.43
C ALA A 374 15.37 -11.59 -16.75
N PHE A 375 15.76 -11.00 -17.89
CA PHE A 375 15.48 -11.57 -19.21
C PHE A 375 16.19 -12.92 -19.42
N PHE A 376 17.46 -13.03 -19.02
CA PHE A 376 18.20 -14.29 -19.08
C PHE A 376 17.60 -15.37 -18.16
N LYS A 377 17.11 -15.00 -16.98
CA LYS A 377 16.34 -15.88 -16.08
C LYS A 377 15.07 -16.41 -16.75
N GLY A 378 14.31 -15.56 -17.43
CA GLY A 378 13.13 -15.98 -18.19
C GLY A 378 13.44 -16.98 -19.30
N LEU A 379 14.59 -16.82 -19.98
CA LEU A 379 15.05 -17.73 -21.02
C LEU A 379 15.41 -19.13 -20.48
N LEU A 380 16.05 -19.19 -19.31
CA LEU A 380 16.40 -20.46 -18.65
C LEU A 380 15.16 -21.23 -18.19
N ILE A 381 14.17 -20.55 -17.61
CA ILE A 381 12.89 -21.16 -17.21
C ILE A 381 12.13 -21.68 -18.43
N LEU A 382 12.12 -20.93 -19.53
CA LEU A 382 11.52 -21.36 -20.79
C LEU A 382 12.23 -22.61 -21.36
N ALA A 383 13.57 -22.65 -21.30
CA ALA A 383 14.34 -23.81 -21.75
C ALA A 383 14.05 -25.05 -20.89
N ALA A 384 13.96 -24.91 -19.57
CA ALA A 384 13.56 -25.99 -18.66
C ALA A 384 12.13 -26.48 -18.94
N ALA A 385 11.18 -25.56 -19.14
CA ALA A 385 9.80 -25.90 -19.49
C ALA A 385 9.70 -26.66 -20.82
N VAL A 386 10.49 -26.26 -21.83
CA VAL A 386 10.58 -26.97 -23.12
C VAL A 386 11.19 -28.35 -22.95
N ALA A 387 12.26 -28.50 -22.15
CA ALA A 387 12.87 -29.80 -21.88
C ALA A 387 11.88 -30.76 -21.20
N VAL A 388 11.13 -30.28 -20.21
CA VAL A 388 10.06 -31.04 -19.55
C VAL A 388 8.95 -31.41 -20.54
N ALA A 389 8.52 -30.50 -21.41
CA ALA A 389 7.51 -30.78 -22.42
C ALA A 389 7.94 -31.84 -23.45
N VAL A 390 9.19 -31.76 -23.94
CA VAL A 390 9.79 -32.78 -24.81
C VAL A 390 9.85 -34.13 -24.09
N GLN A 391 10.19 -34.12 -22.80
CA GLN A 391 10.28 -35.33 -22.00
C GLN A 391 8.92 -35.99 -21.76
N ILE A 392 7.87 -35.22 -21.48
CA ILE A 392 6.49 -35.72 -21.40
C ILE A 392 6.10 -36.35 -22.74
N ALA A 393 6.46 -35.73 -23.87
CA ALA A 393 6.19 -36.26 -25.19
C ALA A 393 6.92 -37.59 -25.46
N VAL A 394 8.19 -37.73 -25.03
CA VAL A 394 8.96 -38.98 -25.15
C VAL A 394 8.40 -40.09 -24.25
N GLN A 395 8.00 -39.76 -23.01
CA GLN A 395 7.39 -40.73 -22.08
C GLN A 395 6.03 -41.23 -22.54
N LEU A 396 5.28 -40.45 -23.33
CA LEU A 396 4.05 -40.92 -23.98
C LEU A 396 4.30 -41.95 -25.08
N THR A 397 5.52 -42.02 -25.63
CA THR A 397 5.86 -42.90 -26.76
C THR A 397 6.54 -44.21 -26.38
N ASP A 398 7.26 -44.29 -25.25
CA ASP A 398 7.90 -45.55 -24.79
C ASP A 398 7.91 -45.64 -23.24
N PRO A 399 6.96 -46.38 -22.63
CA PRO A 399 6.90 -46.54 -21.17
C PRO A 399 7.90 -47.63 -20.69
N GLN A 400 9.11 -47.23 -20.32
CA GLN A 400 10.13 -48.07 -19.66
C GLN A 400 10.70 -47.24 -18.48
N THR A 401 11.00 -47.69 -17.25
CA THR A 401 11.02 -48.94 -16.48
C THR A 401 10.75 -48.56 -15.00
N PRO A 402 10.53 -49.51 -14.06
CA PRO A 402 10.16 -49.21 -12.67
C PRO A 402 11.21 -48.37 -11.93
N ILE A 403 10.75 -47.66 -10.89
CA ILE A 403 11.56 -46.89 -9.93
C ILE A 403 12.77 -47.73 -9.50
N SER A 404 13.97 -47.37 -9.98
CA SER A 404 15.22 -47.97 -9.49
C SER A 404 15.52 -47.45 -8.09
N SER A 405 16.18 -48.26 -7.26
CA SER A 405 16.67 -47.81 -5.94
C SER A 405 17.55 -46.56 -6.04
N THR A 406 18.25 -46.37 -7.17
CA THR A 406 19.06 -45.20 -7.48
C THR A 406 18.23 -43.93 -7.70
N MET A 407 17.05 -44.02 -8.31
CA MET A 407 16.16 -42.87 -8.52
C MET A 407 15.50 -42.40 -7.21
N GLY A 408 15.06 -43.34 -6.36
CA GLY A 408 14.53 -43.02 -5.03
C GLY A 408 15.58 -42.41 -4.11
N LEU A 409 16.81 -42.93 -4.14
CA LEU A 409 17.92 -42.39 -3.34
C LEU A 409 18.31 -40.98 -3.78
N ALA A 410 18.40 -40.72 -5.09
CA ALA A 410 18.71 -39.40 -5.62
C ALA A 410 17.62 -38.36 -5.26
N ALA A 411 16.34 -38.72 -5.36
CA ALA A 411 15.22 -37.87 -4.95
C ALA A 411 15.24 -37.54 -3.45
N LEU A 412 15.57 -38.52 -2.59
CA LEU A 412 15.71 -38.31 -1.14
C LEU A 412 16.89 -37.39 -0.80
N LEU A 413 18.03 -37.57 -1.46
CA LEU A 413 19.19 -36.67 -1.29
C LEU A 413 18.87 -35.25 -1.75
N ASN A 414 18.08 -35.10 -2.83
CA ASN A 414 17.65 -33.80 -3.31
C ASN A 414 16.72 -33.07 -2.33
N LEU A 415 15.71 -33.78 -1.82
CA LEU A 415 14.83 -33.25 -0.79
C LEU A 415 15.60 -32.85 0.47
N GLY A 416 16.60 -33.65 0.86
CA GLY A 416 17.49 -33.34 1.98
C GLY A 416 18.31 -32.07 1.76
N ALA A 417 18.90 -31.91 0.57
CA ALA A 417 19.64 -30.72 0.20
C ALA A 417 18.77 -29.46 0.25
N ASN A 418 17.58 -29.51 -0.37
CA ASN A 418 16.63 -28.39 -0.37
C ASN A 418 16.06 -28.11 1.02
N GLY A 419 15.87 -29.13 1.86
CA GLY A 419 15.50 -28.96 3.27
C GLY A 419 16.57 -28.24 4.10
N ILE A 420 17.85 -28.53 3.87
CA ILE A 420 18.98 -27.84 4.50
C ILE A 420 19.05 -26.39 4.02
N CYS A 421 18.85 -26.14 2.72
CA CYS A 421 18.77 -24.79 2.17
C CYS A 421 17.64 -23.98 2.81
N LEU A 422 16.43 -24.55 2.87
CA LEU A 422 15.28 -23.91 3.51
C LEU A 422 15.56 -23.58 4.98
N TRP A 423 16.18 -24.51 5.72
CA TRP A 423 16.57 -24.29 7.12
C TRP A 423 17.60 -23.16 7.28
N LEU A 424 18.64 -23.13 6.45
CA LEU A 424 19.67 -22.08 6.47
C LEU A 424 19.11 -20.69 6.08
N LEU A 425 18.10 -20.65 5.22
CA LEU A 425 17.47 -19.42 4.72
C LEU A 425 16.36 -18.90 5.63
N THR A 426 15.72 -19.77 6.43
CA THR A 426 14.58 -19.41 7.29
C THR A 426 14.84 -18.23 8.25
N PRO A 427 16.03 -18.08 8.86
CA PRO A 427 16.34 -16.93 9.70
C PRO A 427 16.33 -15.59 8.96
N PHE A 428 16.56 -15.58 7.64
CA PHE A 428 16.73 -14.38 6.81
C PHE A 428 15.52 -14.12 5.88
N ARG A 429 14.41 -14.85 6.07
CA ARG A 429 13.26 -14.88 5.15
C ARG A 429 12.49 -13.56 4.99
N HIS A 430 12.66 -12.62 5.93
CA HIS A 430 11.98 -11.31 5.92
C HIS A 430 12.95 -10.14 5.82
N ASP A 431 14.22 -10.40 5.54
CA ASP A 431 15.26 -9.36 5.54
C ASP A 431 15.16 -8.46 4.31
N ASP A 432 15.06 -9.05 3.12
CA ASP A 432 14.85 -8.33 1.86
C ASP A 432 14.11 -9.19 0.82
N ILE A 433 13.68 -8.56 -0.28
CA ILE A 433 12.97 -9.23 -1.38
C ILE A 433 13.82 -10.34 -2.02
N ASN A 434 15.14 -10.19 -1.99
CA ASN A 434 16.08 -11.14 -2.59
C ASN A 434 16.09 -12.46 -1.78
N MET A 435 16.28 -12.36 -0.47
CA MET A 435 16.26 -13.47 0.48
C MET A 435 14.87 -14.09 0.60
N SER A 436 13.80 -13.28 0.57
CA SER A 436 12.44 -13.81 0.54
C SER A 436 12.17 -14.61 -0.73
N SER A 437 12.65 -14.13 -1.90
CA SER A 437 12.50 -14.86 -3.17
C SER A 437 13.26 -16.20 -3.18
N VAL A 438 14.47 -16.21 -2.63
CA VAL A 438 15.34 -17.38 -2.51
C VAL A 438 14.76 -18.40 -1.51
N TRP A 439 14.19 -17.92 -0.41
CA TRP A 439 13.49 -18.77 0.57
C TRP A 439 12.20 -19.37 0.00
N GLU A 440 11.42 -18.59 -0.76
CA GLU A 440 10.20 -19.05 -1.42
C GLU A 440 10.47 -20.13 -2.49
N CYS A 441 11.55 -19.99 -3.27
CA CYS A 441 12.02 -21.03 -4.20
C CYS A 441 12.34 -22.32 -3.45
N SER A 442 13.26 -22.26 -2.47
CA SER A 442 13.66 -23.43 -1.68
C SER A 442 12.49 -24.10 -0.95
N ARG A 443 11.47 -23.32 -0.54
CA ARG A 443 10.23 -23.86 0.07
C ARG A 443 9.40 -24.65 -0.95
N ASN A 444 9.28 -24.15 -2.17
CA ASN A 444 8.57 -24.83 -3.24
C ASN A 444 9.27 -26.14 -3.61
N ASP A 445 10.60 -26.17 -3.67
CA ASP A 445 11.34 -27.40 -4.02
C ASP A 445 11.22 -28.47 -2.92
N VAL A 446 11.16 -28.07 -1.65
CA VAL A 446 10.86 -28.98 -0.54
C VAL A 446 9.43 -29.51 -0.65
N ALA A 447 8.46 -28.67 -0.99
CA ALA A 447 7.07 -29.09 -1.17
C ALA A 447 6.92 -30.06 -2.34
N GLU A 448 7.62 -29.80 -3.44
CA GLU A 448 7.67 -30.67 -4.62
C GLU A 448 8.34 -32.01 -4.32
N GLY A 449 9.50 -32.01 -3.66
CA GLY A 449 10.18 -33.24 -3.26
C GLY A 449 9.33 -34.08 -2.29
N CYS A 450 8.61 -33.45 -1.36
CA CYS A 450 7.63 -34.14 -0.51
C CYS A 450 6.49 -34.77 -1.35
N ALA A 451 5.98 -34.05 -2.35
CA ALA A 451 4.91 -34.53 -3.22
C ALA A 451 5.35 -35.74 -4.07
N VAL A 452 6.59 -35.73 -4.59
CA VAL A 452 7.17 -36.85 -5.36
C VAL A 452 7.31 -38.10 -4.50
N ILE A 453 7.82 -37.97 -3.26
CA ILE A 453 7.93 -39.11 -2.34
C ILE A 453 6.54 -39.61 -1.95
N GLY A 454 5.58 -38.72 -1.71
CA GLY A 454 4.20 -39.09 -1.44
C GLY A 454 3.55 -39.86 -2.60
N ALA A 455 3.82 -39.44 -3.84
CA ALA A 455 3.37 -40.14 -5.03
C ALA A 455 4.04 -41.53 -5.17
N ALA A 456 5.34 -41.63 -4.92
CA ALA A 456 6.06 -42.91 -4.94
C ALA A 456 5.57 -43.89 -3.86
N ALA A 457 5.31 -43.41 -2.64
CA ALA A 457 4.74 -44.19 -1.56
C ALA A 457 3.31 -44.65 -1.87
N ALA A 458 2.51 -43.80 -2.53
CA ALA A 458 1.18 -44.17 -3.00
C ALA A 458 1.24 -45.24 -4.10
N VAL A 459 2.12 -45.10 -5.09
CA VAL A 459 2.33 -46.11 -6.14
C VAL A 459 2.75 -47.46 -5.55
N TRP A 460 3.63 -47.45 -4.54
CA TRP A 460 4.02 -48.65 -3.80
C TRP A 460 2.85 -49.28 -3.01
N ALA A 461 2.06 -48.46 -2.32
CA ALA A 461 0.93 -48.93 -1.51
C ALA A 461 -0.24 -49.46 -2.35
N PHE A 462 -0.49 -48.88 -3.53
CA PHE A 462 -1.60 -49.25 -4.40
C PHE A 462 -1.21 -50.14 -5.59
N ASN A 463 0.09 -50.49 -5.71
CA ASN A 463 0.66 -51.41 -6.70
C ASN A 463 0.20 -51.13 -8.15
N SER A 464 0.05 -49.85 -8.51
CA SER A 464 -0.45 -49.39 -9.81
C SER A 464 0.49 -48.33 -10.40
N PRO A 465 1.00 -48.50 -11.63
CA PRO A 465 1.99 -47.62 -12.26
C PRO A 465 1.41 -46.28 -12.75
N TRP A 466 0.14 -45.97 -12.46
CA TRP A 466 -0.48 -44.70 -12.82
C TRP A 466 -0.41 -43.71 -11.65
N PRO A 467 0.46 -42.68 -11.70
CA PRO A 467 0.45 -41.62 -10.73
C PRO A 467 -0.75 -40.72 -11.03
N ILE A 468 -1.81 -40.88 -10.25
CA ILE A 468 -2.71 -39.79 -9.83
C ILE A 468 -3.17 -38.85 -10.97
N CYS A 469 -3.66 -39.40 -12.08
CA CYS A 469 -4.58 -38.66 -12.98
C CYS A 469 -6.01 -38.58 -12.41
N LEU A 470 -6.22 -39.03 -11.16
CA LEU A 470 -7.53 -39.15 -10.51
C LEU A 470 -7.82 -38.09 -9.43
N LYS A 471 -6.93 -37.12 -9.17
CA LYS A 471 -7.19 -36.04 -8.18
C LYS A 471 -7.67 -34.71 -8.74
N THR A 472 -7.65 -34.49 -10.06
CA THR A 472 -8.44 -33.41 -10.67
C THR A 472 -9.91 -33.82 -10.83
N THR A 473 -10.19 -35.11 -10.94
CA THR A 473 -11.57 -35.65 -10.91
C THR A 473 -12.09 -35.87 -9.49
N ALA A 474 -11.25 -36.15 -8.49
CA ALA A 474 -11.69 -36.26 -7.09
C ALA A 474 -12.00 -34.90 -6.44
N ILE A 475 -11.30 -33.82 -6.82
CA ILE A 475 -11.70 -32.45 -6.41
C ILE A 475 -12.97 -32.02 -7.15
N ARG A 476 -13.17 -32.48 -8.40
CA ARG A 476 -14.42 -32.30 -9.14
C ARG A 476 -15.57 -33.08 -8.52
N SER A 477 -15.33 -34.29 -8.00
CA SER A 477 -16.36 -35.06 -7.31
C SER A 477 -16.59 -34.59 -5.89
N ASP A 478 -15.60 -34.15 -5.12
CA ASP A 478 -15.80 -33.64 -3.75
C ASP A 478 -16.45 -32.27 -3.76
N ILE A 479 -16.19 -31.39 -4.73
CA ILE A 479 -16.94 -30.14 -4.83
C ILE A 479 -18.37 -30.42 -5.30
N VAL A 480 -18.58 -31.30 -6.29
CA VAL A 480 -19.93 -31.66 -6.75
C VAL A 480 -20.71 -32.47 -5.71
N THR A 481 -20.06 -33.34 -4.92
CA THR A 481 -20.70 -34.09 -3.83
C THR A 481 -20.80 -33.30 -2.54
N THR A 482 -19.93 -32.33 -2.25
CA THR A 482 -20.12 -31.39 -1.13
C THR A 482 -21.25 -30.40 -1.46
N LEU A 483 -21.40 -29.99 -2.72
CA LEU A 483 -22.53 -29.18 -3.18
C LEU A 483 -23.83 -30.00 -3.31
N ALA A 484 -23.75 -31.32 -3.59
CA ALA A 484 -24.90 -32.23 -3.60
C ALA A 484 -25.29 -32.76 -2.20
N ALA A 485 -24.33 -32.88 -1.27
CA ALA A 485 -24.55 -33.28 0.13
C ALA A 485 -25.04 -32.10 0.98
N ALA A 486 -24.53 -30.88 0.73
CA ALA A 486 -25.11 -29.65 1.28
C ALA A 486 -26.54 -29.38 0.76
N GLY A 487 -26.95 -30.06 -0.31
CA GLY A 487 -28.31 -30.07 -0.84
C GLY A 487 -29.24 -31.14 -0.25
N LYS A 488 -28.75 -32.04 0.62
CA LYS A 488 -29.57 -33.13 1.21
C LYS A 488 -29.99 -32.91 2.66
N ASP A 489 -29.28 -32.09 3.44
CA ASP A 489 -29.57 -31.88 4.87
C ASP A 489 -29.91 -30.43 5.25
N THR A 490 -30.68 -29.74 4.42
CA THR A 490 -31.42 -28.54 4.88
C THR A 490 -32.91 -28.74 4.66
N PRO A 491 -33.72 -28.78 5.75
CA PRO A 491 -35.16 -28.79 5.63
C PRO A 491 -35.61 -27.37 5.31
N TYR A 492 -35.61 -27.03 4.03
CA TYR A 492 -36.37 -25.88 3.55
C TYR A 492 -37.15 -26.28 2.30
N THR A 493 -38.29 -26.91 2.54
CA THR A 493 -39.41 -26.91 1.60
C THR A 493 -39.91 -25.47 1.50
N ALA A 494 -39.37 -24.71 0.55
CA ALA A 494 -40.07 -23.55 0.02
C ALA A 494 -40.01 -23.62 -1.50
N ASP A 495 -41.19 -23.52 -2.08
CA ASP A 495 -41.50 -23.66 -3.49
C ASP A 495 -40.43 -23.07 -4.41
N ALA A 496 -39.98 -23.88 -5.36
CA ALA A 496 -39.05 -23.50 -6.44
C ALA A 496 -39.57 -22.37 -7.35
N ASN A 497 -40.72 -21.77 -7.04
CA ASN A 497 -41.43 -20.76 -7.82
C ASN A 497 -41.60 -19.40 -7.12
N GLU A 498 -41.08 -19.22 -5.90
CA GLU A 498 -41.12 -17.91 -5.23
C GLU A 498 -39.80 -17.14 -5.38
N PRO A 499 -39.83 -15.90 -5.91
CA PRO A 499 -38.64 -15.05 -5.99
C PRO A 499 -38.18 -14.69 -4.57
N ASP A 500 -36.88 -14.87 -4.30
CA ASP A 500 -36.28 -14.53 -2.99
C ASP A 500 -36.57 -13.05 -2.68
N PRO A 501 -37.23 -12.74 -1.53
CA PRO A 501 -37.76 -11.42 -1.21
C PRO A 501 -36.71 -10.30 -1.28
N ARG A 502 -35.43 -10.64 -1.09
CA ARG A 502 -34.32 -9.68 -1.13
C ARG A 502 -34.20 -9.05 -2.51
N TYR A 503 -34.42 -9.79 -3.59
CA TYR A 503 -34.28 -9.28 -4.95
C TYR A 503 -35.44 -8.40 -5.42
N LEU A 504 -36.60 -8.47 -4.75
CA LEU A 504 -37.73 -7.58 -5.00
C LEU A 504 -37.48 -6.17 -4.46
N GLY A 505 -36.64 -6.02 -3.44
CA GLY A 505 -36.23 -4.72 -2.89
C GLY A 505 -35.25 -3.92 -3.77
N TYR A 506 -34.65 -4.55 -4.78
CA TYR A 506 -33.62 -3.94 -5.66
C TYR A 506 -34.15 -3.53 -7.04
N GLY A 507 -35.47 -3.35 -7.19
CA GLY A 507 -36.11 -2.76 -8.38
C GLY A 507 -36.29 -3.70 -9.58
N VAL A 508 -36.01 -5.01 -9.45
CA VAL A 508 -36.27 -5.99 -10.52
C VAL A 508 -37.73 -6.45 -10.44
N ARG A 509 -38.52 -6.24 -11.50
CA ARG A 509 -39.94 -6.61 -11.50
C ARG A 509 -40.09 -8.13 -11.33
N ALA A 510 -41.01 -8.57 -10.47
CA ALA A 510 -41.27 -9.98 -10.18
C ALA A 510 -41.37 -10.92 -11.43
N PRO A 511 -41.94 -10.50 -12.58
CA PRO A 511 -41.94 -11.31 -13.80
C PRO A 511 -40.54 -11.52 -14.43
N GLN A 512 -39.68 -10.49 -14.39
CA GLN A 512 -38.30 -10.58 -14.91
C GLN A 512 -37.44 -11.47 -14.01
N MET A 513 -37.65 -11.39 -12.69
CA MET A 513 -36.99 -12.25 -11.71
C MET A 513 -37.37 -13.73 -11.87
N LYS A 514 -38.66 -14.02 -12.13
CA LYS A 514 -39.12 -15.40 -12.43
C LYS A 514 -38.47 -15.99 -13.68
N ILE A 515 -38.27 -15.19 -14.73
CA ILE A 515 -37.60 -15.64 -15.97
C ILE A 515 -36.10 -15.92 -15.70
N LEU A 516 -35.39 -14.99 -15.04
CA LEU A 516 -33.99 -15.15 -14.63
C LEU A 516 -33.77 -16.36 -13.71
N LEU A 517 -34.63 -16.55 -12.70
CA LEU A 517 -34.55 -17.68 -11.76
C LEU A 517 -34.93 -19.02 -12.41
N SER A 518 -35.79 -19.03 -13.42
CA SER A 518 -36.13 -20.24 -14.18
C SER A 518 -35.00 -20.71 -15.10
N GLN A 519 -34.06 -19.82 -15.44
CA GLN A 519 -32.89 -20.09 -16.28
C GLN A 519 -31.62 -20.38 -15.46
N TRP A 520 -31.55 -19.89 -14.21
CA TRP A 520 -30.40 -20.06 -13.35
C TRP A 520 -30.23 -21.48 -12.79
N GLN A 521 -29.05 -22.07 -13.03
CA GLN A 521 -28.65 -23.31 -12.37
C GLN A 521 -28.49 -23.11 -10.85
N PRO A 522 -28.83 -24.12 -10.01
CA PRO A 522 -28.65 -24.07 -8.55
C PRO A 522 -27.22 -23.69 -8.11
N THR A 523 -26.24 -23.99 -8.96
CA THR A 523 -24.81 -23.71 -8.82
C THR A 523 -24.50 -22.23 -8.64
N PHE A 524 -25.22 -21.31 -9.29
CA PHE A 524 -24.96 -19.87 -9.18
C PHE A 524 -25.47 -19.25 -7.86
N ARG A 525 -26.51 -19.85 -7.25
CA ARG A 525 -26.93 -19.49 -5.88
C ARG A 525 -25.89 -19.89 -4.84
N GLN A 526 -25.20 -21.02 -5.05
CA GLN A 526 -24.10 -21.44 -4.18
C GLN A 526 -22.85 -20.58 -4.41
N LEU A 527 -22.59 -20.17 -5.65
CA LEU A 527 -21.51 -19.23 -5.98
C LEU A 527 -21.69 -17.87 -5.29
N ASP A 528 -22.90 -17.30 -5.34
CA ASP A 528 -23.23 -16.05 -4.62
C ASP A 528 -22.96 -16.19 -3.11
N LYS A 529 -23.43 -17.28 -2.49
CA LYS A 529 -23.14 -17.58 -1.07
C LYS A 529 -21.65 -17.73 -0.78
N LEU A 530 -20.89 -18.34 -1.68
CA LEU A 530 -19.44 -18.52 -1.54
C LEU A 530 -18.71 -17.17 -1.59
N MET A 531 -19.07 -16.33 -2.57
CA MET A 531 -18.45 -15.03 -2.76
C MET A 531 -18.76 -14.06 -1.63
N ARG A 532 -19.96 -14.11 -1.04
CA ARG A 532 -20.30 -13.35 0.17
C ARG A 532 -19.46 -13.70 1.41
N LYS A 533 -18.84 -14.89 1.45
CA LYS A 533 -17.94 -15.30 2.54
C LYS A 533 -16.50 -14.83 2.32
N GLN A 534 -16.18 -14.30 1.13
CA GLN A 534 -14.83 -13.82 0.84
C GLN A 534 -14.70 -12.36 1.25
N HIS A 535 -13.65 -12.05 1.99
CA HIS A 535 -13.30 -10.69 2.40
C HIS A 535 -11.84 -10.40 2.08
N GLY A 536 -11.57 -9.18 1.62
CA GLY A 536 -10.24 -8.70 1.25
C GLY A 536 -10.02 -8.69 -0.26
N TRP A 537 -9.45 -7.60 -0.75
CA TRP A 537 -9.26 -7.32 -2.18
C TRP A 537 -8.38 -8.37 -2.87
N SER A 538 -7.33 -8.86 -2.22
CA SER A 538 -6.40 -9.84 -2.81
C SER A 538 -7.08 -11.17 -3.12
N LYS A 539 -7.98 -11.62 -2.24
CA LYS A 539 -8.78 -12.83 -2.46
C LYS A 539 -9.77 -12.59 -3.59
N ILE A 540 -10.55 -11.51 -3.53
CA ILE A 540 -11.55 -11.20 -4.57
C ILE A 540 -10.91 -11.14 -5.96
N ASP A 541 -9.78 -10.46 -6.09
CA ASP A 541 -9.08 -10.32 -7.37
C ASP A 541 -8.47 -11.66 -7.84
N ALA A 542 -7.96 -12.48 -6.92
CA ALA A 542 -7.48 -13.82 -7.24
C ALA A 542 -8.62 -14.75 -7.71
N TYR A 543 -9.77 -14.73 -7.02
CA TYR A 543 -10.97 -15.47 -7.41
C TYR A 543 -11.52 -14.98 -8.75
N ALA A 544 -11.54 -13.66 -8.98
CA ALA A 544 -11.95 -13.06 -10.25
C ALA A 544 -11.03 -13.50 -11.40
N GLY A 545 -9.71 -13.41 -11.21
CA GLY A 545 -8.71 -13.73 -12.23
C GLY A 545 -8.54 -15.21 -12.55
N SER A 546 -9.01 -16.11 -11.67
CA SER A 546 -8.90 -17.57 -11.84
C SER A 546 -10.27 -18.24 -11.96
N PHE A 547 -10.99 -18.37 -10.84
CA PHE A 547 -12.21 -19.15 -10.72
C PHE A 547 -13.38 -18.55 -11.49
N LEU A 548 -13.72 -17.28 -11.25
CA LEU A 548 -14.83 -16.61 -11.92
C LEU A 548 -14.57 -16.44 -13.42
N LYS A 549 -13.31 -16.22 -13.83
CA LYS A 549 -12.93 -16.18 -15.24
C LYS A 549 -13.20 -17.51 -15.95
N SER A 550 -12.85 -18.64 -15.32
CA SER A 550 -13.15 -19.97 -15.89
C SER A 550 -14.65 -20.19 -16.04
N LEU A 551 -15.44 -19.78 -15.03
CA LEU A 551 -16.90 -19.83 -15.09
C LEU A 551 -17.49 -18.91 -16.17
N LEU A 552 -16.92 -17.72 -16.39
CA LEU A 552 -17.32 -16.81 -17.47
C LEU A 552 -17.07 -17.44 -18.85
N GLY A 553 -16.01 -18.25 -18.99
CA GLY A 553 -15.73 -18.98 -20.23
C GLY A 553 -16.71 -20.12 -20.51
N GLU A 554 -17.18 -20.81 -19.46
CA GLU A 554 -18.09 -21.97 -19.59
C GLU A 554 -19.57 -21.56 -19.61
N TYR A 555 -19.94 -20.53 -18.85
CA TYR A 555 -21.32 -20.04 -18.67
C TYR A 555 -21.38 -18.50 -18.81
N PRO A 556 -21.13 -17.95 -20.01
CA PRO A 556 -21.01 -16.50 -20.19
C PRO A 556 -22.29 -15.75 -19.81
N GLU A 557 -23.44 -16.13 -20.36
CA GLU A 557 -24.72 -15.43 -20.12
C GLU A 557 -25.11 -15.35 -18.64
N ASP A 558 -24.96 -16.46 -17.91
CA ASP A 558 -25.28 -16.53 -16.49
C ASP A 558 -24.33 -15.65 -15.66
N MET A 559 -23.03 -15.64 -15.97
CA MET A 559 -22.04 -14.81 -15.31
C MET A 559 -22.23 -13.32 -15.61
N LEU A 560 -22.62 -12.96 -16.84
CA LEU A 560 -23.00 -11.59 -17.17
C LEU A 560 -24.24 -11.14 -16.38
N ALA A 561 -25.25 -12.01 -16.25
CA ALA A 561 -26.43 -11.72 -15.43
C ALA A 561 -26.08 -11.56 -13.93
N LEU A 562 -25.24 -12.45 -13.39
CA LEU A 562 -24.79 -12.42 -12.00
C LEU A 562 -23.99 -11.15 -11.67
N THR A 563 -23.07 -10.75 -12.54
CA THR A 563 -22.28 -9.52 -12.33
C THR A 563 -23.14 -8.25 -12.35
N ARG A 564 -24.21 -8.20 -13.16
CA ARG A 564 -25.19 -7.09 -13.10
C ARG A 564 -25.91 -7.04 -11.76
N LEU A 565 -26.22 -8.18 -11.16
CA LEU A 565 -26.82 -8.23 -9.82
C LEU A 565 -25.81 -7.77 -8.76
N TRP A 566 -24.60 -8.31 -8.80
CA TRP A 566 -23.54 -7.95 -7.86
C TRP A 566 -23.14 -6.48 -7.91
N SER A 567 -23.20 -5.83 -9.08
CA SER A 567 -22.90 -4.40 -9.20
C SER A 567 -23.82 -3.48 -8.38
N ARG A 568 -24.97 -3.98 -7.92
CA ARG A 568 -25.93 -3.24 -7.09
C ARG A 568 -26.06 -3.81 -5.67
N ASP A 569 -25.19 -4.74 -5.30
CA ASP A 569 -25.27 -5.41 -4.00
C ASP A 569 -24.75 -4.51 -2.87
N PRO A 570 -25.34 -4.55 -1.65
CA PRO A 570 -24.78 -3.82 -0.51
C PRO A 570 -23.38 -4.29 -0.11
N GLU A 571 -22.98 -5.52 -0.43
CA GLU A 571 -21.65 -6.05 -0.12
C GLU A 571 -20.59 -5.47 -1.08
N LEU A 572 -19.64 -4.72 -0.53
CA LEU A 572 -18.52 -4.11 -1.27
C LEU A 572 -17.79 -5.12 -2.16
N TRP A 573 -17.51 -6.31 -1.61
CA TRP A 573 -16.70 -7.31 -2.29
C TRP A 573 -17.39 -7.92 -3.52
N LEU A 574 -18.72 -7.98 -3.52
CA LEU A 574 -19.48 -8.40 -4.69
C LEU A 574 -19.49 -7.31 -5.76
N ARG A 575 -19.70 -6.04 -5.39
CA ARG A 575 -19.60 -4.91 -6.32
C ARG A 575 -18.21 -4.87 -6.97
N ARG A 576 -17.15 -5.05 -6.18
CA ARG A 576 -15.77 -5.15 -6.69
C ARG A 576 -15.59 -6.35 -7.62
N ALA A 577 -16.04 -7.55 -7.21
CA ALA A 577 -15.91 -8.76 -8.03
C ALA A 577 -16.61 -8.60 -9.39
N SER A 578 -17.76 -7.89 -9.42
CA SER A 578 -18.53 -7.66 -10.64
C SER A 578 -17.74 -6.93 -11.73
N VAL A 579 -16.92 -5.93 -11.35
CA VAL A 579 -16.15 -5.13 -12.30
C VAL A 579 -14.75 -5.68 -12.54
N VAL A 580 -14.08 -6.21 -11.50
CA VAL A 580 -12.70 -6.73 -11.60
C VAL A 580 -12.61 -7.99 -12.47
N LEU A 581 -13.70 -8.78 -12.57
CA LEU A 581 -13.77 -9.92 -13.49
C LEU A 581 -13.44 -9.52 -14.94
N PHE A 582 -13.80 -8.30 -15.35
CA PHE A 582 -13.59 -7.79 -16.71
C PHE A 582 -12.27 -7.01 -16.86
N THR A 583 -11.26 -7.30 -16.04
CA THR A 583 -9.91 -6.70 -16.17
C THR A 583 -8.93 -7.69 -16.83
N ARG A 584 -7.70 -7.23 -17.09
CA ARG A 584 -6.56 -8.04 -17.54
C ARG A 584 -6.90 -8.94 -18.73
N ASN A 585 -6.83 -10.26 -18.54
CA ASN A 585 -7.00 -11.25 -19.60
C ASN A 585 -8.43 -11.26 -20.19
N VAL A 586 -9.44 -10.88 -19.42
CA VAL A 586 -10.82 -10.80 -19.92
C VAL A 586 -10.99 -9.54 -20.77
N ALA A 587 -10.47 -8.39 -20.30
CA ALA A 587 -10.42 -7.15 -21.08
C ALA A 587 -9.64 -7.35 -22.39
N ARG A 588 -8.49 -8.05 -22.34
CA ARG A 588 -7.66 -8.43 -23.50
C ARG A 588 -8.35 -9.32 -24.53
N SER A 589 -9.53 -9.86 -24.24
CA SER A 589 -10.31 -10.57 -25.26
C SER A 589 -11.11 -9.61 -26.14
N GLY A 590 -11.37 -8.38 -25.70
CA GLY A 590 -12.27 -7.42 -26.37
C GLY A 590 -13.76 -7.80 -26.35
N THR A 591 -14.10 -9.04 -26.02
CA THR A 591 -15.43 -9.63 -26.16
C THR A 591 -16.51 -8.96 -25.31
N TYR A 592 -16.16 -8.46 -24.12
CA TYR A 592 -17.11 -8.03 -23.10
C TYR A 592 -17.13 -6.53 -22.85
N ILE A 593 -16.61 -5.72 -23.79
CA ILE A 593 -16.43 -4.28 -23.59
C ILE A 593 -17.74 -3.54 -23.28
N ASP A 594 -18.84 -3.84 -23.96
CA ASP A 594 -20.12 -3.16 -23.72
C ASP A 594 -20.70 -3.50 -22.34
N HIS A 595 -20.53 -4.74 -21.88
CA HIS A 595 -20.93 -5.14 -20.53
C HIS A 595 -20.05 -4.51 -19.46
N ALA A 596 -18.74 -4.45 -19.70
CA ALA A 596 -17.79 -3.78 -18.82
C ALA A 596 -18.12 -2.29 -18.67
N LEU A 597 -18.45 -1.60 -19.76
CA LEU A 597 -18.89 -0.20 -19.74
C LEU A 597 -20.21 -0.02 -18.98
N GLN A 598 -21.17 -0.95 -19.14
CA GLN A 598 -22.42 -0.94 -18.38
C GLN A 598 -22.18 -1.04 -16.86
N LEU A 599 -21.25 -1.89 -16.44
CA LEU A 599 -20.87 -2.02 -15.03
C LEU A 599 -20.15 -0.77 -14.53
N CYS A 600 -19.24 -0.20 -15.34
CA CYS A 600 -18.55 1.05 -15.02
C CYS A 600 -19.54 2.20 -14.82
N GLU A 601 -20.55 2.32 -15.69
CA GLU A 601 -21.60 3.34 -15.58
C GLU A 601 -22.45 3.15 -14.31
N THR A 602 -22.69 1.90 -13.89
CA THR A 602 -23.42 1.59 -12.66
C THR A 602 -22.60 1.93 -11.40
N LEU A 603 -21.28 1.72 -11.45
CA LEU A 603 -20.38 1.79 -10.29
C LEU A 603 -19.55 3.08 -10.19
N LYS A 604 -19.67 4.01 -11.16
CA LYS A 604 -18.83 5.22 -11.20
C LYS A 604 -18.93 6.11 -9.95
N HIS A 605 -20.08 6.10 -9.27
CA HIS A 605 -20.33 6.84 -8.02
C HIS A 605 -20.37 5.93 -6.78
N ASP A 606 -19.77 4.74 -6.84
CA ASP A 606 -19.74 3.85 -5.67
C ASP A 606 -19.07 4.56 -4.47
N PRO A 607 -19.62 4.48 -3.26
CA PRO A 607 -19.04 5.13 -2.08
C PRO A 607 -17.66 4.56 -1.70
N GLU A 608 -17.38 3.32 -2.10
CA GLU A 608 -16.17 2.61 -1.70
C GLU A 608 -15.02 2.82 -2.70
N ASP A 609 -13.90 3.37 -2.24
CA ASP A 609 -12.71 3.63 -3.05
C ASP A 609 -12.18 2.36 -3.75
N MET A 610 -12.28 1.22 -3.06
CA MET A 610 -11.88 -0.08 -3.62
C MET A 610 -12.71 -0.46 -4.85
N VAL A 611 -14.00 -0.12 -4.92
CA VAL A 611 -14.83 -0.41 -6.10
C VAL A 611 -14.48 0.57 -7.21
N ARG A 612 -14.32 1.86 -6.89
CA ARG A 612 -13.92 2.91 -7.84
C ARG A 612 -12.56 2.64 -8.51
N LYS A 613 -11.59 2.10 -7.77
CA LYS A 613 -10.31 1.61 -8.32
C LYS A 613 -10.52 0.48 -9.33
N GLY A 614 -11.42 -0.46 -9.02
CA GLY A 614 -11.80 -1.54 -9.94
C GLY A 614 -12.41 -1.03 -11.25
N VAL A 615 -13.26 0.00 -11.18
CA VAL A 615 -13.82 0.69 -12.35
C VAL A 615 -12.70 1.32 -13.19
N GLY A 616 -11.79 2.07 -12.56
CA GLY A 616 -10.65 2.67 -13.25
C GLY A 616 -9.73 1.65 -13.93
N TRP A 617 -9.45 0.51 -13.29
CA TRP A 617 -8.69 -0.58 -13.91
C TRP A 617 -9.40 -1.20 -15.10
N CYS A 618 -10.71 -1.40 -15.01
CA CYS A 618 -11.51 -1.94 -16.08
C CYS A 618 -11.48 -1.04 -17.32
N LEU A 619 -11.63 0.28 -17.13
CA LEU A 619 -11.52 1.26 -18.23
C LEU A 619 -10.11 1.26 -18.84
N LYS A 620 -9.06 1.28 -18.00
CA LYS A 620 -7.66 1.26 -18.44
C LYS A 620 -7.35 0.05 -19.31
N ASP A 621 -7.74 -1.15 -18.86
CA ASP A 621 -7.39 -2.40 -19.53
C ASP A 621 -8.14 -2.58 -20.87
N HIS A 622 -9.26 -1.89 -21.08
CA HIS A 622 -9.99 -1.88 -22.35
C HIS A 622 -9.49 -0.82 -23.35
N LEU A 623 -8.59 0.09 -22.96
CA LEU A 623 -8.01 1.11 -23.86
C LEU A 623 -7.31 0.52 -25.09
N GLY A 624 -6.87 -0.74 -25.02
CA GLY A 624 -6.27 -1.45 -26.15
C GLY A 624 -7.25 -1.83 -27.27
N PHE A 625 -8.56 -1.75 -27.05
CA PHE A 625 -9.59 -2.20 -28.01
C PHE A 625 -10.38 -1.05 -28.62
N ASP A 626 -10.94 -0.16 -27.79
CA ASP A 626 -11.79 0.94 -28.23
C ASP A 626 -11.36 2.26 -27.60
N LYS A 627 -10.11 2.65 -27.92
CA LYS A 627 -9.44 3.81 -27.35
C LYS A 627 -10.24 5.12 -27.55
N PRO A 628 -10.79 5.44 -28.74
CA PRO A 628 -11.54 6.69 -28.94
C PRO A 628 -12.78 6.78 -28.06
N ARG A 629 -13.60 5.72 -28.05
CA ARG A 629 -14.84 5.68 -27.25
C ARG A 629 -14.55 5.79 -25.75
N LEU A 630 -13.48 5.16 -25.28
CA LEU A 630 -13.07 5.21 -23.87
C LEU A 630 -12.49 6.58 -23.48
N ILE A 631 -11.75 7.25 -24.36
CA ILE A 631 -11.28 8.62 -24.12
C ILE A 631 -12.46 9.59 -23.99
N ASP A 632 -13.45 9.49 -24.88
CA ASP A 632 -14.66 10.33 -24.83
C ASP A 632 -15.44 10.04 -23.54
N TYR A 633 -15.60 8.77 -23.18
CA TYR A 633 -16.27 8.36 -21.95
C TYR A 633 -15.54 8.88 -20.69
N VAL A 634 -14.21 8.73 -20.60
CA VAL A 634 -13.42 9.24 -19.46
C VAL A 634 -13.46 10.76 -19.37
N THR A 635 -13.47 11.46 -20.51
CA THR A 635 -13.64 12.92 -20.55
C THR A 635 -15.01 13.33 -20.00
N LEU A 636 -16.07 12.62 -20.39
CA LEU A 636 -17.42 12.84 -19.90
C LEU A 636 -17.55 12.54 -18.40
N LEU A 637 -16.87 11.50 -17.88
CA LEU A 637 -16.83 11.22 -16.44
C LEU A 637 -16.22 12.39 -15.64
N ARG A 638 -15.18 13.06 -16.15
CA ARG A 638 -14.60 14.25 -15.49
C ARG A 638 -15.59 15.41 -15.42
N GLN A 639 -16.34 15.64 -16.50
CA GLN A 639 -17.35 16.69 -16.56
C GLN A 639 -18.55 16.42 -15.63
N GLN A 640 -18.77 15.16 -15.24
CA GLN A 640 -19.87 14.74 -14.36
C GLN A 640 -19.50 14.68 -12.86
N SER A 641 -18.41 15.33 -12.44
CA SER A 641 -17.93 15.32 -11.05
C SER A 641 -17.74 13.91 -10.46
N VAL A 642 -17.37 12.93 -11.30
CA VAL A 642 -17.03 11.57 -10.86
C VAL A 642 -15.69 11.62 -10.11
N SER A 643 -15.57 10.82 -9.04
CA SER A 643 -14.37 10.74 -8.19
C SER A 643 -13.08 10.68 -9.02
N SER A 644 -12.10 11.52 -8.63
CA SER A 644 -10.78 11.60 -9.24
C SER A 644 -10.07 10.25 -9.28
N THR A 645 -10.36 9.33 -8.35
CA THR A 645 -9.85 7.95 -8.35
C THR A 645 -10.16 7.21 -9.66
N VAL A 646 -11.42 7.20 -10.12
CA VAL A 646 -11.82 6.44 -11.31
C VAL A 646 -11.05 6.93 -12.54
N THR A 647 -11.01 8.25 -12.69
CA THR A 647 -10.37 8.93 -13.80
C THR A 647 -8.85 8.75 -13.76
N LEU A 648 -8.23 8.91 -12.58
CA LEU A 648 -6.79 8.74 -12.40
C LEU A 648 -6.34 7.35 -12.83
N TYR A 649 -7.05 6.30 -12.42
CA TYR A 649 -6.70 4.92 -12.82
C TYR A 649 -6.99 4.62 -14.29
N ALA A 650 -8.06 5.19 -14.86
CA ALA A 650 -8.37 5.05 -16.29
C ALA A 650 -7.28 5.70 -17.17
N LEU A 651 -6.78 6.89 -16.76
CA LEU A 651 -5.78 7.66 -17.51
C LEU A 651 -4.37 7.05 -17.50
N ARG A 652 -4.06 6.11 -16.59
CA ARG A 652 -2.74 5.46 -16.51
C ARG A 652 -2.34 4.72 -17.80
N GLY A 653 -3.31 4.32 -18.63
CA GLY A 653 -3.05 3.64 -19.90
C GLY A 653 -2.77 4.57 -21.09
N LEU A 654 -2.80 5.89 -20.88
CA LEU A 654 -2.65 6.90 -21.94
C LEU A 654 -1.25 7.56 -21.91
N ASN A 655 -0.78 8.01 -23.07
CA ASN A 655 0.47 8.77 -23.14
C ASN A 655 0.28 10.21 -22.62
N ARG A 656 1.37 10.98 -22.50
CA ARG A 656 1.35 12.33 -21.92
C ARG A 656 0.46 13.29 -22.70
N ASP A 657 0.52 13.25 -24.04
CA ASP A 657 -0.23 14.14 -24.92
C ASP A 657 -1.74 13.85 -24.88
N GLU A 658 -2.11 12.56 -24.84
CA GLU A 658 -3.49 12.09 -24.70
C GLU A 658 -4.09 12.49 -23.36
N ARG A 659 -3.31 12.37 -22.27
CA ARG A 659 -3.72 12.85 -20.94
C ARG A 659 -3.94 14.35 -20.96
N GLN A 660 -3.01 15.12 -21.53
CA GLN A 660 -3.13 16.57 -21.62
C GLN A 660 -4.36 17.00 -22.44
N ALA A 661 -4.67 16.29 -23.53
CA ALA A 661 -5.86 16.55 -24.34
C ALA A 661 -7.18 16.35 -23.55
N ILE A 662 -7.22 15.37 -22.65
CA ILE A 662 -8.38 15.14 -21.76
C ILE A 662 -8.44 16.21 -20.67
N PHE A 663 -7.30 16.61 -20.10
CA PHE A 663 -7.22 17.70 -19.12
C PHE A 663 -7.62 19.06 -19.69
N ASN A 664 -7.39 19.29 -20.99
CA ASN A 664 -7.76 20.53 -21.65
C ASN A 664 -9.24 20.58 -22.10
N ARG A 665 -9.96 19.45 -22.08
CA ARG A 665 -11.35 19.31 -22.56
C ARG A 665 -12.40 19.15 -21.46
N GLY A 666 -11.98 18.84 -20.24
CA GLY A 666 -12.86 18.68 -19.07
C GLY A 666 -12.28 19.40 -17.89
#